data_AF-A0A1V5J5T1-F1
#
_entry.id   AF-A0A1V5J5T1-F1
#
_cell.length_a   1.000
_cell.length_b   1.000
_cell.length_c   1.000
_cell.angle_alpha   90.00
_cell.angle_beta   90.00
_cell.angle_gamma   90.00
#
_symmetry.space_group_name_H-M   'P 1'
#
loop_
_entity.id
_entity.type
_entity.pdbx_description
1 polymer ?
#
loop_
_entity_poly.entity_id
_entity_poly.type
_entity_poly.pdbx_seq_one_letter_code
_entity_poly.pdbx_strand_id
1 'polypeptide(L)'
;MPERLRRTARRLRSFCRQAVCRLAAFREAPARLRERAVFLDSLGSSDEAIVAEVKRRLCDTFFFSWEDREGTVSAYRAAVPPGVMAAVVRDADEVRNHIFDLLGSGKKNLGRRIDWRADLATGARWPFYRSGAMPITRERGDVIRVWELSRFQWAATLGKAYRLTGDAEYARQFLRLVEDWIRRNPYGYGPNWVSTQDIALRAVSWIVALSFIGDVDCAGHSWWRRVLGSLFVHGRHIENHLDVSYVAGKRCTGTHYLSGVLGLLWLGALFHGTPEGNRWFEFGSAELLKEMAFQVHGDGADYESSIAYHRFALEHFLYGMVVLVRMGIDPGPDFRRSLEQMLEFTAAYLRPDGTAPQIGDNGDGRVQILANHAGWRRDDHRYLAAIGAELFHREDLRAIAGEEAGEEAFWLLAGLRSAGRLPLRSVLLARAEPRASLAFREAGFYFMKGGGAHLTIAANPVGMNGKGNHKHNDVLSIDLFCEGTAFIVDPGSYVYTSDLAARHEWRSTRFHNVLQIADWEQNGIDAAVPWRVEEYAFPRVTVWETDTDFDFFTGEHVGFGRYLDGLVVERAILFDKKRLRWVVQDRLRGGRDPEIGAEISVRFHAGELEVARGERAGDYSVPPDGFYGRLGLKGETVALGQYAEIIGPRAVLRIAADARDGLQAYVEEGWVSRAYGVRSAAPVIVFGGRFAGRRVFTFFIEAKRREG
;
A
#
# COMPACT_ATOMS: atom_id res chain seq x y z
N MET A 1 -22.12 29.92 -33.45
CA MET A 1 -23.03 29.74 -32.30
C MET A 1 -22.33 30.25 -31.04
N PRO A 2 -22.85 31.25 -30.33
CA PRO A 2 -22.18 31.86 -29.18
C PRO A 2 -21.81 30.83 -28.12
N GLU A 3 -20.66 30.99 -27.49
CA GLU A 3 -20.09 30.04 -26.53
C GLU A 3 -21.03 29.75 -25.35
N ARG A 4 -21.81 30.76 -24.90
CA ARG A 4 -22.90 30.61 -23.93
C ARG A 4 -23.97 29.61 -24.39
N LEU A 5 -24.42 29.67 -25.65
CA LEU A 5 -25.41 28.76 -26.21
C LEU A 5 -24.89 27.33 -26.34
N ARG A 6 -23.60 27.15 -26.69
CA ARG A 6 -22.95 25.82 -26.70
C ARG A 6 -22.83 25.24 -25.28
N ARG A 7 -22.56 26.07 -24.27
CA ARG A 7 -22.48 25.65 -22.85
C ARG A 7 -23.86 25.27 -22.31
N THR A 8 -24.89 26.05 -22.62
CA THR A 8 -26.29 25.76 -22.25
C THR A 8 -26.81 24.50 -22.94
N ALA A 9 -26.52 24.31 -24.23
CA ALA A 9 -26.89 23.10 -24.97
C ALA A 9 -26.17 21.86 -24.42
N ARG A 10 -24.89 21.95 -24.01
CA ARG A 10 -24.17 20.87 -23.34
C ARG A 10 -24.79 20.52 -21.99
N ARG A 11 -25.17 21.53 -21.19
CA ARG A 11 -25.86 21.33 -19.90
C ARG A 11 -27.23 20.67 -20.07
N LEU A 12 -28.04 21.12 -21.03
CA LEU A 12 -29.35 20.52 -21.35
C LEU A 12 -29.21 19.08 -21.84
N ARG A 13 -28.27 18.78 -22.75
CA ARG A 13 -28.01 17.40 -23.20
C ARG A 13 -27.54 16.49 -22.06
N SER A 14 -26.68 16.99 -21.17
CA SER A 14 -26.25 16.24 -19.99
C SER A 14 -27.41 16.01 -19.02
N PHE A 15 -28.25 17.01 -18.77
CA PHE A 15 -29.45 16.89 -17.95
C PHE A 15 -30.45 15.87 -18.52
N CYS A 16 -30.77 15.95 -19.82
CA CYS A 16 -31.65 14.99 -20.48
C CYS A 16 -31.07 13.58 -20.44
N ARG A 17 -29.77 13.38 -20.72
CA ARG A 17 -29.13 12.06 -20.58
C ARG A 17 -29.19 11.54 -19.15
N GLN A 18 -28.94 12.37 -18.14
CA GLN A 18 -29.06 11.97 -16.73
C GLN A 18 -30.50 11.60 -16.37
N ALA A 19 -31.50 12.34 -16.85
CA ALA A 19 -32.91 12.04 -16.63
C ALA A 19 -33.31 10.71 -17.30
N VAL A 20 -32.89 10.47 -18.55
CA VAL A 20 -33.11 9.20 -19.26
C VAL A 20 -32.41 8.04 -18.56
N CYS A 21 -31.15 8.19 -18.14
CA CYS A 21 -30.44 7.16 -17.38
C CYS A 21 -31.11 6.84 -16.04
N ARG A 22 -31.62 7.86 -15.31
CA ARG A 22 -32.42 7.65 -14.10
C ARG A 22 -33.69 6.87 -14.41
N LEU A 23 -34.45 7.28 -15.42
CA LEU A 23 -35.68 6.59 -15.82
C LEU A 23 -35.42 5.14 -16.28
N ALA A 24 -34.32 4.89 -16.99
CA ALA A 24 -33.89 3.54 -17.37
C ALA A 24 -33.47 2.69 -16.15
N ALA A 25 -32.77 3.29 -15.17
CA ALA A 25 -32.45 2.63 -13.91
C ALA A 25 -33.72 2.23 -13.14
N PHE A 26 -34.71 3.12 -13.10
CA PHE A 26 -36.02 2.85 -12.49
C PHE A 26 -36.82 1.78 -13.24
N ARG A 27 -36.69 1.69 -14.57
CA ARG A 27 -37.36 0.67 -15.39
C ARG A 27 -36.72 -0.72 -15.32
N GLU A 28 -35.41 -0.83 -15.11
CA GLU A 28 -34.70 -2.11 -14.94
C GLU A 28 -34.65 -2.61 -13.49
N ALA A 29 -34.87 -1.73 -12.51
CA ALA A 29 -34.94 -2.09 -11.09
C ALA A 29 -35.94 -3.24 -10.77
N PRO A 30 -37.15 -3.33 -11.37
CA PRO A 30 -38.11 -4.39 -11.09
C PRO A 30 -37.64 -5.79 -11.54
N ALA A 31 -36.96 -5.90 -12.69
CA ALA A 31 -36.42 -7.18 -13.17
C ALA A 31 -35.31 -7.70 -12.23
N ARG A 32 -34.47 -6.78 -11.73
CA ARG A 32 -33.35 -7.10 -10.82
C ARG A 32 -33.82 -7.33 -9.37
N LEU A 33 -34.95 -6.74 -8.96
CA LEU A 33 -35.63 -7.05 -7.69
C LEU A 33 -36.27 -8.45 -7.71
N ARG A 34 -36.76 -8.93 -8.87
CA ARG A 34 -37.25 -10.31 -9.02
C ARG A 34 -36.13 -11.33 -8.87
N GLU A 35 -34.95 -11.09 -9.44
CA GLU A 35 -33.78 -11.96 -9.25
C GLU A 35 -33.30 -12.00 -7.78
N ARG A 36 -33.37 -10.88 -7.06
CA ARG A 36 -33.07 -10.81 -5.62
C ARG A 36 -34.05 -11.62 -4.77
N ALA A 37 -35.33 -11.62 -5.11
CA ALA A 37 -36.35 -12.36 -4.39
C ALA A 37 -36.16 -13.88 -4.55
N VAL A 38 -35.97 -14.35 -5.79
CA VAL A 38 -35.73 -15.78 -6.09
C VAL A 38 -34.49 -16.32 -5.38
N PHE A 39 -33.42 -15.51 -5.26
CA PHE A 39 -32.22 -15.92 -4.52
C PHE A 39 -32.46 -16.02 -3.00
N LEU A 40 -33.09 -15.01 -2.38
CA LEU A 40 -33.32 -15.04 -0.94
C LEU A 40 -34.16 -16.24 -0.54
N ASP A 41 -35.13 -16.63 -1.37
CA ASP A 41 -35.99 -17.79 -1.14
C ASP A 41 -35.22 -19.13 -1.26
N SER A 42 -34.00 -19.14 -1.82
CA SER A 42 -33.12 -20.31 -1.83
C SER A 42 -32.29 -20.51 -0.55
N LEU A 43 -32.18 -19.47 0.29
CA LEU A 43 -31.46 -19.54 1.58
C LEU A 43 -32.33 -20.09 2.72
N GLY A 44 -33.65 -20.17 2.54
CA GLY A 44 -34.58 -20.67 3.54
C GLY A 44 -36.04 -20.46 3.13
N SER A 45 -36.95 -21.21 3.76
CA SER A 45 -38.38 -21.17 3.45
C SER A 45 -39.11 -19.94 4.05
N SER A 46 -38.45 -19.16 4.90
CA SER A 46 -38.98 -17.94 5.53
C SER A 46 -37.88 -16.92 5.80
N ASP A 47 -38.26 -15.65 6.00
CA ASP A 47 -37.34 -14.56 6.39
C ASP A 47 -36.56 -14.89 7.67
N GLU A 48 -37.22 -15.51 8.64
CA GLU A 48 -36.62 -15.90 9.92
C GLU A 48 -35.53 -16.96 9.73
N ALA A 49 -35.80 -17.98 8.92
CA ALA A 49 -34.83 -19.02 8.60
C ALA A 49 -33.60 -18.46 7.86
N ILE A 50 -33.81 -17.55 6.91
CA ILE A 50 -32.73 -16.89 6.16
C ILE A 50 -31.85 -16.09 7.12
N VAL A 51 -32.45 -15.28 7.99
CA VAL A 51 -31.71 -14.45 8.96
C VAL A 51 -30.95 -15.33 9.94
N ALA A 52 -31.57 -16.38 10.48
CA ALA A 52 -30.93 -17.31 11.40
C ALA A 52 -29.71 -18.00 10.76
N GLU A 53 -29.84 -18.48 9.53
CA GLU A 53 -28.76 -19.16 8.82
C GLU A 53 -27.59 -18.22 8.49
N VAL A 54 -27.87 -17.01 8.02
CA VAL A 54 -26.85 -15.98 7.79
C VAL A 54 -26.14 -15.60 9.08
N LYS A 55 -26.90 -15.41 10.16
CA LYS A 55 -26.35 -15.09 11.47
C LYS A 55 -25.40 -16.19 11.96
N ARG A 56 -25.83 -17.45 11.85
CA ARG A 56 -24.99 -18.61 12.15
C ARG A 56 -23.68 -18.61 11.36
N ARG A 57 -23.73 -18.35 10.04
CA ARG A 57 -22.51 -18.27 9.20
C ARG A 57 -21.59 -17.12 9.57
N LEU A 58 -22.14 -15.96 9.95
CA LEU A 58 -21.34 -14.84 10.43
C LEU A 58 -20.49 -15.26 11.65
N CYS A 59 -21.08 -15.99 12.60
CA CYS A 59 -20.36 -16.56 13.74
C CYS A 59 -19.36 -17.65 13.34
N ASP A 60 -19.81 -18.63 12.56
CA ASP A 60 -19.09 -19.89 12.31
C ASP A 60 -17.93 -19.73 11.33
N THR A 61 -18.01 -18.75 10.43
CA THR A 61 -17.03 -18.53 9.36
C THR A 61 -16.13 -17.33 9.62
N PHE A 62 -16.65 -16.26 10.22
CA PHE A 62 -15.94 -14.98 10.35
C PHE A 62 -15.62 -14.66 11.82
N PHE A 63 -15.20 -13.44 12.09
CA PHE A 63 -14.28 -13.12 13.18
C PHE A 63 -14.68 -13.47 14.63
N PHE A 64 -15.96 -13.56 15.01
CA PHE A 64 -16.33 -13.69 16.44
C PHE A 64 -17.56 -14.54 16.68
N SER A 65 -17.56 -15.26 17.80
CA SER A 65 -18.80 -15.74 18.42
C SER A 65 -19.47 -14.61 19.20
N TRP A 66 -20.80 -14.59 19.21
CA TRP A 66 -21.56 -13.60 19.97
C TRP A 66 -21.79 -14.00 21.43
N GLU A 67 -21.60 -15.26 21.77
CA GLU A 67 -22.07 -15.88 23.03
C GLU A 67 -21.37 -15.33 24.29
N ASP A 68 -20.09 -14.96 24.22
CA ASP A 68 -19.33 -14.45 25.36
C ASP A 68 -18.77 -13.02 25.11
N ARG A 69 -19.65 -12.03 25.29
CA ARG A 69 -19.25 -10.62 25.18
C ARG A 69 -18.30 -10.20 26.30
N GLU A 70 -18.60 -10.56 27.55
CA GLU A 70 -17.81 -10.12 28.71
C GLU A 70 -16.38 -10.66 28.67
N GLY A 71 -16.20 -11.94 28.34
CA GLY A 71 -14.89 -12.53 28.13
C GLY A 71 -14.14 -11.90 26.96
N THR A 72 -14.83 -11.60 25.85
CA THR A 72 -14.21 -10.86 24.71
C THR A 72 -13.69 -9.49 25.15
N VAL A 73 -14.48 -8.71 25.91
CA VAL A 73 -14.06 -7.39 26.40
C VAL A 73 -12.90 -7.48 27.37
N SER A 74 -12.95 -8.46 28.28
CA SER A 74 -11.86 -8.73 29.23
C SER A 74 -10.55 -9.08 28.51
N ALA A 75 -10.62 -10.02 27.55
CA ALA A 75 -9.47 -10.42 26.75
C ALA A 75 -8.91 -9.27 25.91
N TYR A 76 -9.78 -8.44 25.34
CA TYR A 76 -9.36 -7.27 24.58
C TYR A 76 -8.61 -6.26 25.47
N ARG A 77 -9.15 -5.94 26.66
CA ARG A 77 -8.50 -5.03 27.61
C ARG A 77 -7.13 -5.54 28.07
N ALA A 78 -6.96 -6.86 28.17
CA ALA A 78 -5.67 -7.46 28.49
C ALA A 78 -4.68 -7.44 27.31
N ALA A 79 -5.19 -7.44 26.08
CA ALA A 79 -4.37 -7.57 24.86
C ALA A 79 -3.91 -6.23 24.26
N VAL A 80 -4.48 -5.08 24.68
CA VAL A 80 -4.14 -3.77 24.12
C VAL A 80 -3.65 -2.79 25.19
N PRO A 81 -2.78 -1.83 24.84
CA PRO A 81 -2.34 -0.79 25.76
C PRO A 81 -3.49 0.02 26.38
N PRO A 82 -3.29 0.61 27.58
CA PRO A 82 -4.25 1.52 28.18
C PRO A 82 -4.64 2.66 27.22
N GLY A 83 -5.92 3.00 27.16
CA GLY A 83 -6.44 4.08 26.32
C GLY A 83 -6.85 3.69 24.90
N VAL A 84 -6.40 2.54 24.37
CA VAL A 84 -6.79 2.06 23.03
C VAL A 84 -8.30 1.84 22.94
N MET A 85 -8.91 1.21 23.95
CA MET A 85 -10.38 1.05 24.02
C MET A 85 -11.12 2.39 23.96
N ALA A 86 -10.62 3.42 24.68
CA ALA A 86 -11.22 4.75 24.66
C ALA A 86 -11.04 5.45 23.30
N ALA A 87 -9.92 5.20 22.62
CA ALA A 87 -9.69 5.68 21.26
C ALA A 87 -10.68 5.06 20.26
N VAL A 88 -10.96 3.75 20.36
CA VAL A 88 -11.98 3.09 19.53
C VAL A 88 -13.36 3.73 19.70
N VAL A 89 -13.76 4.01 20.95
CA VAL A 89 -15.05 4.66 21.25
C VAL A 89 -15.10 6.08 20.67
N ARG A 90 -14.03 6.87 20.86
CA ARG A 90 -13.95 8.23 20.30
C ARG A 90 -14.04 8.22 18.77
N ASP A 91 -13.31 7.33 18.11
CA ASP A 91 -13.36 7.21 16.65
C ASP A 91 -14.76 6.77 16.17
N ALA A 92 -15.42 5.87 16.92
CA ALA A 92 -16.80 5.47 16.63
C ALA A 92 -17.80 6.63 16.83
N ASP A 93 -17.59 7.50 17.82
CA ASP A 93 -18.40 8.69 18.03
C ASP A 93 -18.24 9.71 16.89
N GLU A 94 -17.04 9.85 16.33
CA GLU A 94 -16.81 10.67 15.13
C GLU A 94 -17.60 10.13 13.94
N VAL A 95 -17.48 8.83 13.66
CA VAL A 95 -18.25 8.16 12.59
C VAL A 95 -19.75 8.29 12.83
N ARG A 96 -20.21 8.15 14.08
CA ARG A 96 -21.61 8.32 14.47
C ARG A 96 -22.13 9.71 14.18
N ASN A 97 -21.28 10.71 14.30
CA ASN A 97 -21.59 12.11 13.98
C ASN A 97 -21.26 12.49 12.52
N HIS A 98 -20.99 11.51 11.67
CA HIS A 98 -20.62 11.66 10.25
C HIS A 98 -19.37 12.52 10.03
N ILE A 99 -18.40 12.43 10.94
CA ILE A 99 -17.11 13.08 10.84
C ILE A 99 -16.11 12.08 10.27
N PHE A 100 -15.55 12.38 9.11
CA PHE A 100 -14.60 11.51 8.41
C PHE A 100 -13.37 12.30 7.96
N ASP A 101 -12.20 11.66 8.01
CA ASP A 101 -10.99 12.12 7.33
C ASP A 101 -10.62 11.09 6.27
N LEU A 102 -10.73 11.48 4.99
CA LEU A 102 -10.44 10.58 3.88
C LEU A 102 -9.26 11.12 3.08
N LEU A 103 -8.20 10.33 2.97
CA LEU A 103 -7.07 10.57 2.04
C LEU A 103 -6.51 11.99 2.17
N GLY A 104 -6.22 12.43 3.39
CA GLY A 104 -5.63 13.75 3.65
C GLY A 104 -6.55 14.94 3.44
N SER A 105 -7.88 14.75 3.39
CA SER A 105 -8.82 15.89 3.30
C SER A 105 -9.03 16.62 4.63
N GLY A 106 -8.53 16.07 5.73
CA GLY A 106 -8.84 16.50 7.08
C GLY A 106 -10.23 16.07 7.51
N LYS A 107 -10.51 16.18 8.82
CA LYS A 107 -11.83 15.83 9.38
C LYS A 107 -12.92 16.74 8.83
N LYS A 108 -13.96 16.14 8.23
CA LYS A 108 -15.13 16.84 7.70
C LYS A 108 -16.42 16.21 8.22
N ASN A 109 -17.33 17.06 8.72
CA ASN A 109 -18.69 16.65 9.06
C ASN A 109 -19.56 16.67 7.79
N LEU A 110 -20.11 15.52 7.40
CA LEU A 110 -20.90 15.36 6.18
C LEU A 110 -22.38 15.71 6.34
N GLY A 111 -22.75 16.26 7.50
CA GLY A 111 -24.10 16.64 7.87
C GLY A 111 -25.03 15.45 8.05
N ARG A 112 -26.31 15.70 8.33
CA ARG A 112 -27.30 14.64 8.60
C ARG A 112 -27.53 13.67 7.43
N ARG A 113 -27.18 14.06 6.20
CA ARG A 113 -27.39 13.26 4.98
C ARG A 113 -26.10 13.21 4.17
N ILE A 114 -25.46 12.06 4.15
CA ILE A 114 -24.23 11.83 3.37
C ILE A 114 -24.56 11.86 1.86
N ASP A 115 -23.77 12.60 1.09
CA ASP A 115 -23.76 12.51 -0.37
C ASP A 115 -22.64 11.58 -0.82
N TRP A 116 -22.96 10.29 -0.97
CA TRP A 116 -22.04 9.22 -1.38
C TRP A 116 -21.41 9.38 -2.77
N ARG A 117 -21.63 10.50 -3.46
CA ARG A 117 -21.08 10.81 -4.78
C ARG A 117 -20.30 12.13 -4.77
N ALA A 118 -20.18 12.77 -3.62
CA ALA A 118 -19.40 14.00 -3.48
C ALA A 118 -17.97 13.63 -3.12
N ASP A 119 -17.02 14.21 -3.85
CA ASP A 119 -15.64 14.28 -3.42
C ASP A 119 -15.57 15.20 -2.19
N LEU A 120 -15.14 14.65 -1.05
CA LEU A 120 -15.08 15.38 0.21
C LEU A 120 -14.09 16.54 0.18
N ALA A 121 -13.02 16.47 -0.62
CA ALA A 121 -12.02 17.52 -0.68
C ALA A 121 -12.55 18.76 -1.41
N THR A 122 -13.16 18.55 -2.58
CA THR A 122 -13.57 19.62 -3.49
C THR A 122 -15.06 19.98 -3.41
N GLY A 123 -15.88 19.12 -2.81
CA GLY A 123 -17.34 19.21 -2.86
C GLY A 123 -17.94 18.88 -4.24
N ALA A 124 -17.10 18.51 -5.23
CA ALA A 124 -17.55 18.18 -6.56
C ALA A 124 -18.36 16.88 -6.55
N ARG A 125 -19.43 16.84 -7.36
CA ARG A 125 -20.36 15.71 -7.39
C ARG A 125 -20.25 14.91 -8.67
N TRP A 126 -20.07 13.60 -8.50
CA TRP A 126 -20.02 12.63 -9.58
C TRP A 126 -21.40 12.34 -10.18
N PRO A 127 -21.50 12.15 -11.51
CA PRO A 127 -22.77 11.97 -12.18
C PRO A 127 -23.42 10.62 -11.86
N PHE A 128 -24.68 10.50 -12.28
CA PHE A 128 -25.44 9.27 -12.15
C PHE A 128 -25.63 8.62 -13.52
N TYR A 129 -24.65 7.81 -13.91
CA TYR A 129 -24.68 7.01 -15.15
C TYR A 129 -24.60 5.52 -14.83
N ARG A 130 -24.86 4.67 -15.83
CA ARG A 130 -24.49 3.26 -15.74
C ARG A 130 -22.99 3.16 -15.49
N SER A 131 -22.56 2.25 -14.62
CA SER A 131 -21.16 2.16 -14.21
C SER A 131 -20.20 1.95 -15.37
N GLY A 132 -20.51 1.03 -16.30
CA GLY A 132 -19.70 0.80 -17.50
C GLY A 132 -19.63 1.97 -18.49
N ALA A 133 -20.44 3.01 -18.31
CA ALA A 133 -20.42 4.25 -19.11
C ALA A 133 -20.01 5.48 -18.28
N MET A 134 -19.50 5.28 -17.06
CA MET A 134 -19.09 6.36 -16.17
C MET A 134 -17.78 6.98 -16.69
N PRO A 135 -17.76 8.28 -17.04
CA PRO A 135 -16.52 8.95 -17.35
C PRO A 135 -15.76 9.22 -16.05
N ILE A 136 -14.67 8.50 -15.82
CA ILE A 136 -13.73 8.80 -14.73
C ILE A 136 -12.85 9.96 -15.19
N THR A 137 -13.31 11.19 -14.97
CA THR A 137 -12.65 12.42 -15.44
C THR A 137 -12.37 13.40 -14.30
N ARG A 138 -11.29 14.17 -14.48
CA ARG A 138 -10.72 15.10 -13.48
C ARG A 138 -11.57 16.31 -13.15
N GLU A 139 -12.42 16.76 -14.09
CA GLU A 139 -13.24 17.96 -13.92
C GLU A 139 -14.20 17.89 -12.72
N ARG A 140 -14.28 16.73 -12.05
CA ARG A 140 -15.26 16.43 -11.00
C ARG A 140 -14.61 15.98 -9.68
N GLY A 141 -13.33 16.31 -9.47
CA GLY A 141 -12.58 15.95 -8.28
C GLY A 141 -11.94 14.57 -8.39
N ASP A 142 -11.56 13.99 -7.25
CA ASP A 142 -10.93 12.67 -7.18
C ASP A 142 -11.95 11.59 -6.83
N VAL A 143 -12.13 10.62 -7.73
CA VAL A 143 -13.10 9.52 -7.52
C VAL A 143 -12.68 8.62 -6.36
N ILE A 144 -11.39 8.54 -6.05
CA ILE A 144 -10.86 7.65 -5.00
C ILE A 144 -11.42 8.07 -3.64
N ARG A 145 -11.63 9.37 -3.37
CA ARG A 145 -12.26 9.84 -2.12
C ARG A 145 -13.73 9.41 -2.00
N VAL A 146 -14.43 9.30 -3.13
CA VAL A 146 -15.82 8.82 -3.18
C VAL A 146 -15.87 7.32 -2.90
N TRP A 147 -14.93 6.58 -3.47
CA TRP A 147 -14.79 5.15 -3.25
C TRP A 147 -14.36 4.84 -1.82
N GLU A 148 -13.39 5.55 -1.26
CA GLU A 148 -12.89 5.37 0.10
C GLU A 148 -14.01 5.43 1.14
N LEU A 149 -14.86 6.47 1.09
CA LEU A 149 -16.03 6.57 1.96
C LEU A 149 -16.95 5.35 1.81
N SER A 150 -17.14 4.93 0.56
CA SER A 150 -18.01 3.81 0.16
C SER A 150 -17.35 2.44 0.32
N ARG A 151 -16.10 2.33 0.78
CA ARG A 151 -15.52 1.05 1.20
C ARG A 151 -16.04 0.63 2.57
N PHE A 152 -16.55 1.55 3.38
CA PHE A 152 -17.09 1.24 4.72
C PHE A 152 -16.04 0.65 5.69
N GLN A 153 -14.75 0.90 5.50
CA GLN A 153 -13.72 0.36 6.42
C GLN A 153 -13.85 0.92 7.84
N TRP A 154 -14.47 2.09 7.99
CA TRP A 154 -14.88 2.68 9.27
C TRP A 154 -16.00 1.89 9.98
N ALA A 155 -16.70 0.98 9.30
CA ALA A 155 -17.82 0.25 9.89
C ALA A 155 -17.37 -0.74 10.97
N ALA A 156 -16.16 -1.31 10.84
CA ALA A 156 -15.55 -2.13 11.87
C ALA A 156 -15.40 -1.35 13.18
N THR A 157 -15.08 -0.06 13.13
CA THR A 157 -14.97 0.82 14.32
C THR A 157 -16.29 0.93 15.09
N LEU A 158 -17.42 1.08 14.39
CA LEU A 158 -18.75 1.07 15.02
C LEU A 158 -19.05 -0.30 15.65
N GLY A 159 -18.75 -1.39 14.94
CA GLY A 159 -18.93 -2.76 15.43
C GLY A 159 -18.11 -3.04 16.69
N LYS A 160 -16.83 -2.66 16.71
CA LYS A 160 -15.96 -2.75 17.88
C LYS A 160 -16.51 -1.94 19.04
N ALA A 161 -16.90 -0.68 18.83
CA ALA A 161 -17.44 0.16 19.89
C ALA A 161 -18.73 -0.42 20.49
N TYR A 162 -19.63 -0.94 19.66
CA TYR A 162 -20.80 -1.69 20.12
C TYR A 162 -20.40 -2.88 21.00
N ARG A 163 -19.49 -3.74 20.51
CA ARG A 163 -19.06 -4.93 21.27
C ARG A 163 -18.40 -4.54 22.60
N LEU A 164 -17.56 -3.50 22.60
CA LEU A 164 -16.81 -3.04 23.77
C LEU A 164 -17.67 -2.32 24.81
N THR A 165 -18.69 -1.57 24.40
CA THR A 165 -19.51 -0.73 25.29
C THR A 165 -20.88 -1.32 25.61
N GLY A 166 -21.46 -2.08 24.68
CA GLY A 166 -22.84 -2.53 24.74
C GLY A 166 -23.84 -1.49 24.24
N ASP A 167 -23.40 -0.31 23.79
CA ASP A 167 -24.29 0.71 23.26
C ASP A 167 -24.76 0.35 21.85
N ALA A 168 -26.00 -0.14 21.77
CA ALA A 168 -26.67 -0.51 20.53
C ALA A 168 -26.80 0.65 19.51
N GLU A 169 -26.57 1.90 19.91
CA GLU A 169 -26.62 3.03 18.99
C GLU A 169 -25.50 3.02 17.95
N TYR A 170 -24.31 2.48 18.27
CA TYR A 170 -23.26 2.26 17.27
C TYR A 170 -23.71 1.26 16.19
N ALA A 171 -24.35 0.16 16.60
CA ALA A 171 -24.93 -0.80 15.68
C ALA A 171 -26.06 -0.16 14.84
N ARG A 172 -27.02 0.52 15.47
CA ARG A 172 -28.12 1.22 14.77
C ARG A 172 -27.60 2.20 13.73
N GLN A 173 -26.52 2.92 14.05
CA GLN A 173 -25.92 3.86 13.12
C GLN A 173 -25.35 3.17 11.88
N PHE A 174 -24.66 2.04 12.04
CA PHE A 174 -24.24 1.23 10.89
C PHE A 174 -25.44 0.78 10.05
N LEU A 175 -26.50 0.26 10.69
CA LEU A 175 -27.73 -0.17 9.99
C LEU A 175 -28.32 0.96 9.13
N ARG A 176 -28.41 2.19 9.69
CA ARG A 176 -28.91 3.38 9.00
C ARG A 176 -28.03 3.81 7.83
N LEU A 177 -26.71 3.80 7.99
CA LEU A 177 -25.77 4.21 6.96
C LEU A 177 -25.75 3.23 5.78
N VAL A 178 -25.79 1.93 6.04
CA VAL A 178 -25.92 0.90 5.00
C VAL A 178 -27.24 1.06 4.23
N GLU A 179 -28.35 1.27 4.93
CA GLU A 179 -29.65 1.48 4.28
C GLU A 179 -29.68 2.75 3.42
N ASP A 180 -29.12 3.87 3.90
CA ASP A 180 -29.01 5.10 3.11
C ASP A 180 -28.11 4.89 1.88
N TRP A 181 -27.00 4.16 2.03
CA TRP A 181 -26.11 3.84 0.92
C TRP A 181 -26.81 3.00 -0.15
N ILE A 182 -27.50 1.91 0.22
CA ILE A 182 -28.22 1.03 -0.72
C ILE A 182 -29.24 1.83 -1.52
N ARG A 183 -29.98 2.72 -0.83
CA ARG A 183 -31.01 3.56 -1.46
C ARG A 183 -30.43 4.57 -2.45
N ARG A 184 -29.23 5.11 -2.17
CA ARG A 184 -28.60 6.18 -2.98
C ARG A 184 -27.65 5.68 -4.05
N ASN A 185 -27.20 4.44 -3.94
CA ASN A 185 -26.24 3.80 -4.85
C ASN A 185 -26.85 2.51 -5.45
N PRO A 186 -27.93 2.63 -6.23
CA PRO A 186 -28.57 1.47 -6.84
C PRO A 186 -27.59 0.73 -7.75
N TYR A 187 -27.75 -0.60 -7.77
CA TYR A 187 -26.88 -1.53 -8.47
C TYR A 187 -26.61 -1.16 -9.94
N GLY A 188 -25.32 -1.03 -10.28
CA GLY A 188 -24.86 -0.75 -11.64
C GLY A 188 -24.94 0.73 -12.06
N TYR A 189 -25.16 1.64 -11.11
CA TYR A 189 -25.23 3.08 -11.37
C TYR A 189 -24.39 3.90 -10.40
N GLY A 190 -23.79 4.98 -10.92
CA GLY A 190 -22.96 5.89 -10.13
C GLY A 190 -21.52 5.40 -9.95
N PRO A 191 -20.66 6.25 -9.36
CA PRO A 191 -19.22 5.97 -9.24
C PRO A 191 -18.94 4.74 -8.38
N ASN A 192 -19.76 4.46 -7.35
CA ASN A 192 -19.52 3.37 -6.39
C ASN A 192 -19.73 1.95 -6.94
N TRP A 193 -20.12 1.83 -8.21
CA TRP A 193 -20.27 0.57 -8.94
C TRP A 193 -19.31 0.46 -10.13
N VAL A 194 -18.26 1.28 -10.19
CA VAL A 194 -17.28 1.28 -11.29
C VAL A 194 -16.08 0.37 -11.00
N SER A 195 -15.45 0.53 -9.84
CA SER A 195 -14.24 -0.21 -9.50
C SER A 195 -14.59 -1.50 -8.77
N THR A 196 -14.21 -2.64 -9.35
CA THR A 196 -14.46 -3.97 -8.80
C THR A 196 -13.79 -4.16 -7.44
N GLN A 197 -12.58 -3.63 -7.27
CA GLN A 197 -11.88 -3.61 -5.98
C GLN A 197 -12.72 -2.94 -4.89
N ASP A 198 -13.22 -1.73 -5.15
CA ASP A 198 -13.99 -0.96 -4.16
C ASP A 198 -15.33 -1.63 -3.81
N ILE A 199 -15.93 -2.33 -4.76
CA ILE A 199 -17.16 -3.12 -4.57
C ILE A 199 -16.88 -4.33 -3.69
N ALA A 200 -15.77 -5.03 -3.94
CA ALA A 200 -15.36 -6.18 -3.15
C ALA A 200 -14.98 -5.78 -1.71
N LEU A 201 -14.16 -4.75 -1.53
CA LEU A 201 -13.75 -4.26 -0.21
C LEU A 201 -14.94 -3.74 0.61
N ARG A 202 -15.95 -3.13 -0.04
CA ARG A 202 -17.21 -2.77 0.63
C ARG A 202 -17.97 -4.00 1.11
N ALA A 203 -18.08 -5.04 0.29
CA ALA A 203 -18.75 -6.28 0.69
C ALA A 203 -18.05 -6.92 1.89
N VAL A 204 -16.71 -7.01 1.87
CA VAL A 204 -15.90 -7.49 2.99
C VAL A 204 -16.15 -6.64 4.24
N SER A 205 -16.09 -5.31 4.14
CA SER A 205 -16.31 -4.40 5.29
C SER A 205 -17.70 -4.55 5.90
N TRP A 206 -18.72 -4.77 5.08
CA TRP A 206 -20.07 -5.02 5.57
C TRP A 206 -20.17 -6.36 6.31
N ILE A 207 -19.56 -7.42 5.78
CA ILE A 207 -19.51 -8.73 6.45
C ILE A 207 -18.76 -8.64 7.78
N VAL A 208 -17.63 -7.92 7.82
CA VAL A 208 -16.86 -7.64 9.04
C VAL A 208 -17.75 -6.96 10.08
N ALA A 209 -18.39 -5.84 9.71
CA ALA A 209 -19.25 -5.09 10.62
C ALA A 209 -20.46 -5.91 11.09
N LEU A 210 -21.10 -6.67 10.20
CA LEU A 210 -22.19 -7.60 10.55
C LEU A 210 -21.73 -8.68 11.55
N SER A 211 -20.49 -9.14 11.46
CA SER A 211 -19.91 -10.11 12.40
C SER A 211 -19.77 -9.54 13.82
N PHE A 212 -19.63 -8.22 13.96
CA PHE A 212 -19.59 -7.55 15.28
C PHE A 212 -20.97 -7.30 15.88
N ILE A 213 -22.00 -7.11 15.05
CA ILE A 213 -23.31 -6.61 15.49
C ILE A 213 -24.46 -7.60 15.29
N GLY A 214 -24.18 -8.83 14.86
CA GLY A 214 -25.24 -9.75 14.44
C GLY A 214 -26.18 -10.20 15.56
N ASP A 215 -25.79 -10.02 16.83
CA ASP A 215 -26.63 -10.20 18.03
C ASP A 215 -27.58 -9.02 18.30
N VAL A 216 -27.56 -7.95 17.51
CA VAL A 216 -28.44 -6.79 17.72
C VAL A 216 -29.89 -7.08 17.30
N ASP A 217 -30.83 -6.86 18.21
CA ASP A 217 -32.26 -7.14 17.99
C ASP A 217 -33.00 -6.05 17.18
N CYS A 218 -32.39 -4.87 16.98
CA CYS A 218 -33.07 -3.77 16.30
C CYS A 218 -33.13 -3.91 14.77
N ALA A 219 -32.49 -4.93 14.20
CA ALA A 219 -32.52 -5.21 12.77
C ALA A 219 -33.71 -6.12 12.42
N GLY A 220 -34.82 -5.54 11.93
CA GLY A 220 -35.95 -6.34 11.45
C GLY A 220 -35.64 -7.14 10.18
N HIS A 221 -36.37 -8.23 9.94
CA HIS A 221 -36.22 -9.12 8.78
C HIS A 221 -36.12 -8.40 7.43
N SER A 222 -36.93 -7.35 7.24
CA SER A 222 -36.92 -6.58 5.99
C SER A 222 -35.59 -5.87 5.72
N TRP A 223 -34.89 -5.43 6.78
CA TRP A 223 -33.56 -4.82 6.66
C TRP A 223 -32.54 -5.88 6.22
N TRP A 224 -32.56 -7.05 6.85
CA TRP A 224 -31.69 -8.17 6.47
C TRP A 224 -31.90 -8.58 5.00
N ARG A 225 -33.15 -8.73 4.53
CA ARG A 225 -33.43 -9.00 3.11
C ARG A 225 -32.81 -7.95 2.18
N ARG A 226 -32.88 -6.65 2.55
CA ARG A 226 -32.29 -5.57 1.74
C ARG A 226 -30.77 -5.65 1.70
N VAL A 227 -30.12 -5.87 2.83
CA VAL A 227 -28.65 -5.94 2.91
C VAL A 227 -28.11 -7.20 2.23
N LEU A 228 -28.72 -8.36 2.46
CA LEU A 228 -28.35 -9.61 1.80
C LEU A 228 -28.57 -9.54 0.29
N GLY A 229 -29.72 -9.01 -0.15
CA GLY A 229 -29.95 -8.77 -1.57
C GLY A 229 -28.98 -7.75 -2.20
N SER A 230 -28.44 -6.82 -1.40
CA SER A 230 -27.37 -5.93 -1.83
C SER A 230 -26.03 -6.68 -1.94
N LEU A 231 -25.59 -7.39 -0.91
CA LEU A 231 -24.35 -8.20 -0.91
C LEU A 231 -24.35 -9.22 -2.05
N PHE A 232 -25.47 -9.86 -2.31
CA PHE A 232 -25.59 -10.81 -3.42
C PHE A 232 -25.35 -10.17 -4.79
N VAL A 233 -25.89 -8.97 -5.03
CA VAL A 233 -25.60 -8.26 -6.30
C VAL A 233 -24.18 -7.67 -6.33
N HIS A 234 -23.51 -7.49 -5.19
CA HIS A 234 -22.06 -7.22 -5.19
C HIS A 234 -21.32 -8.42 -5.78
N GLY A 235 -21.63 -9.64 -5.33
CA GLY A 235 -21.02 -10.88 -5.84
C GLY A 235 -21.20 -11.04 -7.34
N ARG A 236 -22.45 -10.91 -7.82
CA ARG A 236 -22.72 -10.95 -9.27
C ARG A 236 -22.00 -9.85 -10.03
N HIS A 237 -21.86 -8.65 -9.47
CA HIS A 237 -21.10 -7.59 -10.13
C HIS A 237 -19.64 -7.97 -10.28
N ILE A 238 -19.01 -8.40 -9.18
CA ILE A 238 -17.59 -8.75 -9.13
C ILE A 238 -17.29 -9.88 -10.11
N GLU A 239 -18.07 -10.97 -10.07
CA GLU A 239 -17.93 -12.11 -10.97
C GLU A 239 -17.91 -11.70 -12.45
N ASN A 240 -18.74 -10.71 -12.84
CA ASN A 240 -18.86 -10.25 -14.23
C ASN A 240 -17.85 -9.16 -14.63
N HIS A 241 -17.03 -8.64 -13.69
CA HIS A 241 -16.17 -7.47 -13.93
C HIS A 241 -14.78 -7.62 -13.27
N LEU A 242 -14.27 -8.84 -13.12
CA LEU A 242 -12.93 -9.07 -12.58
C LEU A 242 -11.85 -8.33 -13.40
N ASP A 243 -10.92 -7.68 -12.70
CA ASP A 243 -9.88 -6.82 -13.30
C ASP A 243 -8.69 -7.64 -13.80
N VAL A 244 -8.84 -8.25 -14.98
CA VAL A 244 -7.77 -8.98 -15.67
C VAL A 244 -7.26 -8.14 -16.83
N SER A 245 -5.96 -7.87 -16.84
CA SER A 245 -5.30 -7.16 -17.94
C SER A 245 -4.29 -8.04 -18.68
N TYR A 246 -3.92 -7.65 -19.90
CA TYR A 246 -2.93 -8.35 -20.71
C TYR A 246 -1.93 -7.34 -21.30
N VAL A 247 -0.64 -7.62 -21.16
CA VAL A 247 0.45 -6.83 -21.74
C VAL A 247 1.31 -7.75 -22.60
N ALA A 248 1.47 -7.42 -23.88
CA ALA A 248 2.20 -8.25 -24.85
C ALA A 248 1.76 -9.73 -24.84
N GLY A 249 0.45 -9.99 -24.72
CA GLY A 249 -0.13 -11.35 -24.67
C GLY A 249 0.02 -12.06 -23.33
N LYS A 250 0.71 -11.49 -22.34
CA LYS A 250 0.87 -12.06 -20.99
C LYS A 250 -0.22 -11.55 -20.06
N ARG A 251 -0.83 -12.45 -19.29
CA ARG A 251 -1.78 -12.10 -18.22
C ARG A 251 -1.08 -11.24 -17.17
N CYS A 252 -1.76 -10.18 -16.73
CA CYS A 252 -1.31 -9.24 -15.71
C CYS A 252 -2.48 -8.98 -14.74
N THR A 253 -2.39 -9.53 -13.54
CA THR A 253 -3.37 -9.40 -12.46
C THR A 253 -2.68 -8.84 -11.22
N GLY A 254 -3.25 -7.81 -10.60
CA GLY A 254 -2.67 -7.21 -9.40
C GLY A 254 -3.62 -7.27 -8.23
N THR A 255 -3.35 -6.45 -7.22
CA THR A 255 -4.19 -6.23 -6.05
C THR A 255 -5.64 -5.89 -6.38
N HIS A 256 -5.92 -5.21 -7.50
CA HIS A 256 -7.28 -5.00 -8.01
C HIS A 256 -8.04 -6.32 -8.27
N TYR A 257 -7.39 -7.26 -8.97
CA TYR A 257 -7.94 -8.59 -9.24
C TYR A 257 -8.09 -9.38 -7.93
N LEU A 258 -7.05 -9.32 -7.09
CA LEU A 258 -7.01 -10.02 -5.81
C LEU A 258 -8.12 -9.56 -4.85
N SER A 259 -8.46 -8.26 -4.86
CA SER A 259 -9.63 -7.74 -4.14
C SER A 259 -10.92 -8.38 -4.63
N GLY A 260 -11.11 -8.52 -5.96
CA GLY A 260 -12.26 -9.20 -6.53
C GLY A 260 -12.35 -10.68 -6.12
N VAL A 261 -11.22 -11.40 -6.19
CA VAL A 261 -11.10 -12.79 -5.73
C VAL A 261 -11.47 -12.92 -4.25
N LEU A 262 -10.90 -12.07 -3.39
CA LEU A 262 -11.23 -12.05 -1.96
C LEU A 262 -12.71 -11.75 -1.71
N GLY A 263 -13.28 -10.79 -2.44
CA GLY A 263 -14.70 -10.46 -2.34
C GLY A 263 -15.61 -11.64 -2.68
N LEU A 264 -15.31 -12.39 -3.74
CA LEU A 264 -16.04 -13.61 -4.10
C LEU A 264 -15.84 -14.73 -3.10
N LEU A 265 -14.63 -14.91 -2.56
CA LEU A 265 -14.36 -15.89 -1.49
C LEU A 265 -15.24 -15.60 -0.26
N TRP A 266 -15.28 -14.34 0.18
CA TRP A 266 -16.06 -13.91 1.35
C TRP A 266 -17.57 -14.00 1.13
N LEU A 267 -18.05 -13.51 -0.01
CA LEU A 267 -19.47 -13.61 -0.37
C LEU A 267 -19.89 -15.06 -0.59
N GLY A 268 -19.02 -15.88 -1.19
CA GLY A 268 -19.24 -17.31 -1.37
C GLY A 268 -19.33 -18.04 -0.04
N ALA A 269 -18.50 -17.69 0.94
CA ALA A 269 -18.56 -18.26 2.28
C ALA A 269 -19.84 -17.83 3.02
N LEU A 270 -20.25 -16.56 2.90
CA LEU A 270 -21.52 -16.06 3.46
C LEU A 270 -22.74 -16.75 2.83
N PHE A 271 -22.73 -16.95 1.51
CA PHE A 271 -23.82 -17.55 0.75
C PHE A 271 -23.62 -19.03 0.43
N HIS A 272 -22.73 -19.71 1.16
CA HIS A 272 -22.44 -21.14 0.98
C HIS A 272 -23.71 -22.00 1.01
N GLY A 273 -23.75 -23.11 0.30
CA GLY A 273 -24.97 -23.93 0.15
C GLY A 273 -26.01 -23.38 -0.84
N THR A 274 -25.78 -22.22 -1.45
CA THR A 274 -26.51 -21.76 -2.65
C THR A 274 -25.69 -22.03 -3.92
N PRO A 275 -26.32 -22.18 -5.10
CA PRO A 275 -25.58 -22.42 -6.34
C PRO A 275 -24.52 -21.36 -6.66
N GLU A 276 -24.86 -20.07 -6.59
CA GLU A 276 -23.89 -18.99 -6.81
C GLU A 276 -22.88 -18.87 -5.66
N GLY A 277 -23.30 -19.02 -4.40
CA GLY A 277 -22.39 -18.94 -3.27
C GLY A 277 -21.31 -20.03 -3.31
N ASN A 278 -21.68 -21.27 -3.65
CA ASN A 278 -20.72 -22.36 -3.84
C ASN A 278 -19.75 -22.06 -4.99
N ARG A 279 -20.28 -21.61 -6.14
CA ARG A 279 -19.44 -21.25 -7.30
C ARG A 279 -18.46 -20.13 -6.97
N TRP A 280 -18.90 -19.09 -6.25
CA TRP A 280 -18.03 -17.99 -5.83
C TRP A 280 -16.98 -18.43 -4.82
N PHE A 281 -17.33 -19.29 -3.88
CA PHE A 281 -16.39 -19.83 -2.89
C PHE A 281 -15.33 -20.71 -3.56
N GLU A 282 -15.74 -21.63 -4.43
CA GLU A 282 -14.85 -22.49 -5.21
C GLU A 282 -13.91 -21.66 -6.08
N PHE A 283 -14.45 -20.71 -6.86
CA PHE A 283 -13.65 -19.80 -7.67
C PHE A 283 -12.68 -18.97 -6.82
N GLY A 284 -13.18 -18.33 -5.76
CA GLY A 284 -12.39 -17.47 -4.88
C GLY A 284 -11.25 -18.23 -4.20
N SER A 285 -11.51 -19.45 -3.74
CA SER A 285 -10.50 -20.31 -3.11
C SER A 285 -9.41 -20.71 -4.11
N ALA A 286 -9.79 -21.19 -5.30
CA ALA A 286 -8.86 -21.64 -6.32
C ALA A 286 -8.01 -20.49 -6.89
N GLU A 287 -8.61 -19.34 -7.18
CA GLU A 287 -7.87 -18.18 -7.67
C GLU A 287 -6.99 -17.57 -6.58
N LEU A 288 -7.36 -17.59 -5.28
CA LEU A 288 -6.48 -17.10 -4.22
C LEU A 288 -5.17 -17.92 -4.16
N LEU A 289 -5.27 -19.25 -4.25
CA LEU A 289 -4.12 -20.16 -4.26
C LEU A 289 -3.24 -19.93 -5.50
N LYS A 290 -3.88 -19.78 -6.67
CA LYS A 290 -3.21 -19.53 -7.94
C LYS A 290 -2.52 -18.17 -7.97
N GLU A 291 -3.17 -17.12 -7.47
CA GLU A 291 -2.61 -15.78 -7.44
C GLU A 291 -1.47 -15.64 -6.43
N MET A 292 -1.47 -16.40 -5.32
CA MET A 292 -0.28 -16.50 -4.45
C MET A 292 0.93 -17.00 -5.24
N ALA A 293 0.78 -18.08 -6.00
CA ALA A 293 1.85 -18.64 -6.81
C ALA A 293 2.24 -17.77 -8.02
N PHE A 294 1.34 -16.87 -8.46
CA PHE A 294 1.55 -16.03 -9.64
C PHE A 294 2.12 -14.64 -9.32
N GLN A 295 1.63 -14.01 -8.25
CA GLN A 295 1.96 -12.61 -7.90
C GLN A 295 3.11 -12.51 -6.87
N VAL A 296 3.50 -13.61 -6.21
CA VAL A 296 4.54 -13.59 -5.18
C VAL A 296 5.81 -14.28 -5.68
N HIS A 297 6.93 -13.58 -5.59
CA HIS A 297 8.25 -14.10 -5.93
C HIS A 297 8.69 -15.22 -4.99
N GLY A 298 9.66 -16.04 -5.41
CA GLY A 298 10.19 -17.16 -4.61
C GLY A 298 10.86 -16.71 -3.30
N ASP A 299 11.20 -15.43 -3.19
CA ASP A 299 11.74 -14.80 -1.97
C ASP A 299 10.68 -14.07 -1.13
N GLY A 300 9.41 -14.04 -1.56
CA GLY A 300 8.28 -13.56 -0.77
C GLY A 300 7.80 -12.14 -1.07
N ALA A 301 8.47 -11.36 -1.91
CA ALA A 301 7.91 -10.06 -2.29
C ALA A 301 6.78 -10.20 -3.31
N ASP A 302 5.84 -9.26 -3.28
CA ASP A 302 4.83 -9.13 -4.33
C ASP A 302 5.46 -8.51 -5.59
N TYR A 303 5.00 -8.95 -6.76
CA TYR A 303 5.56 -8.57 -8.05
C TYR A 303 5.11 -7.20 -8.58
N GLU A 304 4.23 -6.45 -7.88
CA GLU A 304 3.84 -5.10 -8.29
C GLU A 304 4.94 -4.05 -8.04
N SER A 305 6.05 -4.46 -7.43
CA SER A 305 7.26 -3.64 -7.27
C SER A 305 7.05 -2.36 -6.45
N SER A 306 6.16 -2.41 -5.45
CA SER A 306 5.92 -1.36 -4.46
C SER A 306 5.76 -1.96 -3.06
N ILE A 307 6.28 -1.28 -2.03
CA ILE A 307 6.20 -1.73 -0.64
C ILE A 307 4.76 -1.62 -0.09
N ALA A 308 4.04 -0.55 -0.41
CA ALA A 308 2.65 -0.39 0.04
C ALA A 308 1.70 -1.38 -0.63
N TYR A 309 1.98 -1.75 -1.87
CA TYR A 309 1.22 -2.77 -2.60
C TYR A 309 1.58 -4.20 -2.17
N HIS A 310 2.83 -4.48 -1.80
CA HIS A 310 3.17 -5.73 -1.11
C HIS A 310 2.37 -5.90 0.17
N ARG A 311 2.33 -4.85 1.02
CA ARG A 311 1.51 -4.84 2.23
C ARG A 311 0.04 -5.15 1.90
N PHE A 312 -0.52 -4.48 0.91
CA PHE A 312 -1.92 -4.67 0.54
C PHE A 312 -2.19 -6.07 -0.03
N ALA A 313 -1.30 -6.64 -0.85
CA ALA A 313 -1.39 -8.02 -1.33
C ALA A 313 -1.33 -9.03 -0.17
N LEU A 314 -0.38 -8.85 0.76
CA LEU A 314 -0.23 -9.67 1.96
C LEU A 314 -1.52 -9.70 2.79
N GLU A 315 -2.19 -8.55 2.97
CA GLU A 315 -3.49 -8.51 3.64
C GLU A 315 -4.54 -9.39 2.95
N HIS A 316 -4.63 -9.38 1.62
CA HIS A 316 -5.61 -10.24 0.93
C HIS A 316 -5.35 -11.71 1.19
N PHE A 317 -4.09 -12.14 1.16
CA PHE A 317 -3.73 -13.52 1.44
C PHE A 317 -3.97 -13.89 2.90
N LEU A 318 -3.68 -13.01 3.85
CA LEU A 318 -4.00 -13.22 5.28
C LEU A 318 -5.51 -13.35 5.51
N TYR A 319 -6.32 -12.40 4.99
CA TYR A 319 -7.77 -12.42 5.15
C TYR A 319 -8.41 -13.61 4.42
N GLY A 320 -7.88 -13.98 3.25
CA GLY A 320 -8.31 -15.16 2.51
C GLY A 320 -7.98 -16.45 3.26
N MET A 321 -6.78 -16.56 3.83
CA MET A 321 -6.36 -17.70 4.65
C MET A 321 -7.27 -17.88 5.86
N VAL A 322 -7.59 -16.80 6.58
CA VAL A 322 -8.49 -16.86 7.75
C VAL A 322 -9.84 -17.46 7.36
N VAL A 323 -10.44 -17.03 6.24
CA VAL A 323 -11.72 -17.57 5.76
C VAL A 323 -11.60 -19.03 5.31
N LEU A 324 -10.57 -19.38 4.54
CA LEU A 324 -10.35 -20.77 4.10
C LEU A 324 -10.22 -21.71 5.29
N VAL A 325 -9.36 -21.37 6.25
CA VAL A 325 -9.13 -22.18 7.44
C VAL A 325 -10.42 -22.28 8.24
N ARG A 326 -11.22 -21.21 8.39
CA ARG A 326 -12.52 -21.26 9.08
C ARG A 326 -13.56 -22.12 8.37
N MET A 327 -13.55 -22.13 7.04
CA MET A 327 -14.34 -23.05 6.23
C MET A 327 -13.81 -24.49 6.20
N GLY A 328 -12.75 -24.79 6.96
CA GLY A 328 -12.18 -26.14 7.05
C GLY A 328 -11.30 -26.52 5.87
N ILE A 329 -10.89 -25.55 5.06
CA ILE A 329 -10.00 -25.73 3.91
C ILE A 329 -8.56 -25.41 4.32
N ASP A 330 -7.67 -26.39 4.20
CA ASP A 330 -6.24 -26.17 4.32
C ASP A 330 -5.70 -25.64 2.96
N PRO A 331 -5.15 -24.40 2.89
CA PRO A 331 -4.53 -23.90 1.66
C PRO A 331 -3.21 -24.62 1.29
N GLY A 332 -2.70 -25.50 2.15
CA GLY A 332 -1.53 -26.32 1.90
C GLY A 332 -0.20 -25.67 2.28
N PRO A 333 0.90 -26.44 2.28
CA PRO A 333 2.21 -25.99 2.75
C PRO A 333 2.86 -24.93 1.85
N ASP A 334 2.63 -24.96 0.53
CA ASP A 334 3.25 -24.00 -0.39
C ASP A 334 2.65 -22.59 -0.25
N PHE A 335 1.33 -22.50 -0.04
CA PHE A 335 0.68 -21.24 0.28
C PHE A 335 1.18 -20.67 1.61
N ARG A 336 1.25 -21.51 2.66
CA ARG A 336 1.81 -21.12 3.97
C ARG A 336 3.24 -20.63 3.85
N ARG A 337 4.10 -21.36 3.13
CA ARG A 337 5.49 -20.98 2.90
C ARG A 337 5.58 -19.60 2.24
N SER A 338 4.84 -19.39 1.16
CA SER A 338 4.83 -18.11 0.43
C SER A 338 4.36 -16.97 1.35
N LEU A 339 3.31 -17.20 2.14
CA LEU A 339 2.79 -16.23 3.09
C LEU A 339 3.79 -15.90 4.21
N GLU A 340 4.47 -16.90 4.77
CA GLU A 340 5.56 -16.69 5.74
C GLU A 340 6.73 -15.92 5.10
N GLN A 341 7.08 -16.17 3.83
CA GLN A 341 8.10 -15.41 3.11
C GLN A 341 7.69 -13.95 2.86
N MET A 342 6.40 -13.69 2.58
CA MET A 342 5.87 -12.32 2.52
C MET A 342 6.02 -11.59 3.86
N LEU A 343 5.75 -12.28 4.98
CA LEU A 343 5.96 -11.75 6.32
C LEU A 343 7.46 -11.51 6.61
N GLU A 344 8.35 -12.37 6.13
CA GLU A 344 9.81 -12.17 6.23
C GLU A 344 10.27 -10.96 5.40
N PHE A 345 9.71 -10.73 4.22
CA PHE A 345 9.97 -9.51 3.45
C PHE A 345 9.48 -8.26 4.18
N THR A 346 8.28 -8.34 4.79
CA THR A 346 7.75 -7.26 5.63
C THR A 346 8.63 -6.95 6.83
N ALA A 347 9.05 -7.97 7.57
CA ALA A 347 10.03 -7.85 8.64
C ALA A 347 11.36 -7.25 8.15
N ALA A 348 11.77 -7.57 6.93
CA ALA A 348 13.02 -7.09 6.38
C ALA A 348 13.01 -5.59 6.06
N TYR A 349 11.96 -5.05 5.44
CA TYR A 349 11.93 -3.60 5.12
C TYR A 349 11.56 -2.71 6.30
N LEU A 350 10.94 -3.26 7.35
CA LEU A 350 10.57 -2.46 8.53
C LEU A 350 11.81 -1.88 9.20
N ARG A 351 11.80 -0.55 9.37
CA ARG A 351 12.83 0.17 10.14
C ARG A 351 12.68 -0.13 11.63
N PRO A 352 13.73 0.08 12.44
CA PRO A 352 13.67 -0.13 13.89
C PRO A 352 12.57 0.65 14.62
N ASP A 353 12.06 1.75 14.06
CA ASP A 353 10.94 2.53 14.62
C ASP A 353 9.55 2.02 14.18
N GLY A 354 9.50 0.94 13.41
CA GLY A 354 8.27 0.36 12.87
C GLY A 354 7.80 0.97 11.55
N THR A 355 8.49 1.99 11.02
CA THR A 355 8.10 2.60 9.74
C THR A 355 8.67 1.85 8.54
N ALA A 356 7.94 1.86 7.43
CA ALA A 356 8.33 1.29 6.15
C ALA A 356 8.89 2.40 5.22
N PRO A 357 9.84 2.07 4.33
CA PRO A 357 10.22 2.95 3.23
C PRO A 357 9.10 3.04 2.19
N GLN A 358 9.05 4.15 1.45
CA GLN A 358 7.92 4.49 0.56
C GLN A 358 8.19 4.17 -0.92
N ILE A 359 8.93 3.10 -1.19
CA ILE A 359 9.39 2.76 -2.55
C ILE A 359 8.22 2.33 -3.44
N GLY A 360 8.15 2.93 -4.64
CA GLY A 360 7.05 2.76 -5.58
C GLY A 360 5.79 3.51 -5.14
N ASP A 361 4.63 3.06 -5.63
CA ASP A 361 3.41 3.76 -5.28
C ASP A 361 3.00 3.55 -3.82
N ASN A 362 2.80 4.64 -3.06
CA ASN A 362 2.28 4.61 -1.70
C ASN A 362 0.77 4.93 -1.68
N GLY A 363 -0.06 3.91 -1.92
CA GLY A 363 -1.51 4.01 -1.81
C GLY A 363 -2.02 3.69 -0.40
N ASP A 364 -3.06 4.40 0.03
CA ASP A 364 -3.77 4.16 1.31
C ASP A 364 -4.62 2.86 1.33
N GLY A 365 -4.55 2.02 0.29
CA GLY A 365 -5.38 0.82 0.15
C GLY A 365 -5.19 -0.21 1.27
N ARG A 366 -6.27 -0.60 1.92
CA ARG A 366 -6.33 -1.63 2.98
C ARG A 366 -7.41 -2.64 2.64
N VAL A 367 -7.30 -3.88 3.10
CA VAL A 367 -8.44 -4.83 3.09
C VAL A 367 -9.44 -4.41 4.16
N GLN A 368 -8.98 -4.24 5.40
CA GLN A 368 -9.70 -3.64 6.52
C GLN A 368 -8.74 -2.83 7.38
N ILE A 369 -9.29 -1.96 8.23
CA ILE A 369 -8.54 -1.21 9.24
C ILE A 369 -9.15 -1.55 10.60
N LEU A 370 -8.62 -2.59 11.24
CA LEU A 370 -9.15 -3.09 12.52
C LEU A 370 -8.52 -2.42 13.73
N ALA A 371 -7.50 -1.58 13.56
CA ALA A 371 -6.85 -0.82 14.63
C ALA A 371 -6.73 0.67 14.25
N ASN A 372 -6.98 1.56 15.22
CA ASN A 372 -6.79 3.02 15.10
C ASN A 372 -7.33 3.65 13.78
N HIS A 373 -8.56 3.35 13.36
CA HIS A 373 -9.07 3.75 12.04
C HIS A 373 -8.93 5.25 11.73
N ALA A 374 -9.19 6.14 12.70
CA ALA A 374 -9.10 7.58 12.41
C ALA A 374 -7.65 8.08 12.30
N GLY A 375 -6.70 7.41 12.97
CA GLY A 375 -5.32 7.88 13.13
C GLY A 375 -4.25 6.90 12.64
N TRP A 376 -4.62 5.86 11.89
CA TRP A 376 -3.66 4.82 11.50
C TRP A 376 -2.56 5.40 10.62
N ARG A 377 -1.33 4.96 10.90
CA ARG A 377 -0.13 5.38 10.18
C ARG A 377 0.03 4.55 8.91
N ARG A 378 0.17 5.22 7.77
CA ARG A 378 0.28 4.56 6.44
C ARG A 378 1.59 3.83 6.27
N ASP A 379 2.63 4.34 6.92
CA ASP A 379 3.98 3.81 6.92
C ASP A 379 4.24 2.80 8.05
N ASP A 380 3.29 2.51 8.94
CA ASP A 380 3.47 1.51 10.01
C ASP A 380 2.87 0.16 9.61
N HIS A 381 3.72 -0.80 9.29
CA HIS A 381 3.31 -2.14 8.86
C HIS A 381 3.51 -3.21 9.94
N ARG A 382 3.81 -2.81 11.20
CA ARG A 382 4.08 -3.75 12.31
C ARG A 382 2.90 -4.68 12.61
N TYR A 383 1.67 -4.26 12.32
CA TYR A 383 0.47 -5.08 12.51
C TYR A 383 0.51 -6.38 11.68
N LEU A 384 1.18 -6.38 10.52
CA LEU A 384 1.35 -7.60 9.72
C LEU A 384 2.27 -8.59 10.43
N ALA A 385 3.36 -8.10 11.04
CA ALA A 385 4.23 -8.93 11.87
C ALA A 385 3.47 -9.46 13.09
N ALA A 386 2.60 -8.66 13.71
CA ALA A 386 1.75 -9.12 14.82
C ALA A 386 0.80 -10.25 14.40
N ILE A 387 0.16 -10.12 13.23
CA ILE A 387 -0.70 -11.18 12.67
C ILE A 387 0.13 -12.43 12.43
N GLY A 388 1.27 -12.32 11.74
CA GLY A 388 2.13 -13.45 11.43
C GLY A 388 2.69 -14.16 12.67
N ALA A 389 3.07 -13.40 13.69
CA ALA A 389 3.54 -13.91 14.97
C ALA A 389 2.52 -14.82 15.64
N GLU A 390 1.26 -14.37 15.72
CA GLU A 390 0.16 -15.13 16.31
C GLU A 390 -0.29 -16.30 15.42
N LEU A 391 -0.25 -16.13 14.09
CA LEU A 391 -0.66 -17.18 13.14
C LEU A 391 0.29 -18.37 13.13
N PHE A 392 1.60 -18.10 13.15
CA PHE A 392 2.65 -19.11 12.96
C PHE A 392 3.51 -19.37 14.21
N HIS A 393 3.18 -18.73 15.34
CA HIS A 393 3.94 -18.82 16.59
C HIS A 393 5.42 -18.43 16.41
N ARG A 394 5.64 -17.27 15.78
CA ARG A 394 6.97 -16.73 15.40
C ARG A 394 7.41 -15.59 16.33
N GLU A 395 8.34 -15.86 17.24
CA GLU A 395 8.82 -14.86 18.23
C GLU A 395 9.63 -13.71 17.60
N ASP A 396 10.32 -13.96 16.49
CA ASP A 396 11.03 -12.93 15.75
C ASP A 396 10.06 -11.89 15.17
N LEU A 397 8.92 -12.33 14.62
CA LEU A 397 7.86 -11.43 14.17
C LEU A 397 7.19 -10.71 15.36
N ARG A 398 7.02 -11.39 16.50
CA ARG A 398 6.49 -10.77 17.73
C ARG A 398 7.38 -9.64 18.23
N ALA A 399 8.70 -9.84 18.21
CA ALA A 399 9.67 -8.82 18.59
C ALA A 399 9.64 -7.60 17.66
N ILE A 400 9.40 -7.79 16.35
CA ILE A 400 9.27 -6.70 15.38
C ILE A 400 7.94 -5.95 15.56
N ALA A 401 6.85 -6.67 15.82
CA ALA A 401 5.54 -6.09 16.04
C ALA A 401 5.53 -5.14 17.25
N GLY A 402 6.17 -5.55 18.34
CA GLY A 402 6.11 -4.87 19.62
C GLY A 402 4.70 -4.91 20.25
N GLU A 403 4.53 -4.24 21.38
CA GLU A 403 3.29 -4.30 22.18
C GLU A 403 2.13 -3.49 21.56
N GLU A 404 2.43 -2.50 20.73
CA GLU A 404 1.43 -1.56 20.20
C GLU A 404 0.67 -2.08 18.97
N ALA A 405 1.21 -3.09 18.27
CA ALA A 405 0.68 -3.55 16.98
C ALA A 405 -0.31 -4.73 17.08
N GLY A 406 -0.67 -5.16 18.30
CA GLY A 406 -1.44 -6.38 18.54
C GLY A 406 -2.95 -6.29 18.29
N GLU A 407 -3.54 -5.09 18.25
CA GLU A 407 -5.01 -4.94 18.13
C GLU A 407 -5.56 -5.58 16.86
N GLU A 408 -4.91 -5.38 15.72
CA GLU A 408 -5.39 -5.91 14.44
C GLU A 408 -5.32 -7.44 14.41
N ALA A 409 -4.23 -8.02 14.93
CA ALA A 409 -4.10 -9.46 15.10
C ALA A 409 -5.16 -10.02 16.05
N PHE A 410 -5.47 -9.33 17.15
CA PHE A 410 -6.53 -9.72 18.08
C PHE A 410 -7.87 -9.87 17.37
N TRP A 411 -8.29 -8.87 16.60
CA TRP A 411 -9.59 -8.89 15.93
C TRP A 411 -9.62 -9.84 14.72
N LEU A 412 -8.60 -9.83 13.87
CA LEU A 412 -8.54 -10.67 12.67
C LEU A 412 -8.57 -12.17 13.02
N LEU A 413 -7.92 -12.55 14.12
CA LEU A 413 -7.67 -13.94 14.48
C LEU A 413 -8.59 -14.51 15.56
N ALA A 414 -9.45 -13.70 16.17
CA ALA A 414 -10.32 -14.12 17.25
C ALA A 414 -11.17 -15.35 16.89
N GLY A 415 -11.64 -15.42 15.65
CA GLY A 415 -12.48 -16.52 15.18
C GLY A 415 -11.71 -17.84 15.06
N LEU A 416 -10.46 -17.78 14.60
CA LEU A 416 -9.57 -18.94 14.59
C LEU A 416 -9.18 -19.37 16.01
N ARG A 417 -8.91 -18.41 16.89
CA ARG A 417 -8.60 -18.66 18.30
C ARG A 417 -9.75 -19.36 19.02
N SER A 418 -10.97 -18.85 18.86
CA SER A 418 -12.18 -19.41 19.47
C SER A 418 -12.50 -20.81 18.95
N ALA A 419 -12.15 -21.09 17.70
CA ALA A 419 -12.28 -22.42 17.09
C ALA A 419 -11.13 -23.39 17.42
N GLY A 420 -10.14 -22.98 18.24
CA GLY A 420 -8.98 -23.81 18.57
C GLY A 420 -8.07 -24.11 17.37
N ARG A 421 -8.03 -23.23 16.36
CA ARG A 421 -7.27 -23.40 15.11
C ARG A 421 -5.96 -22.61 15.06
N LEU A 422 -5.48 -22.14 16.21
CA LEU A 422 -4.18 -21.45 16.34
C LEU A 422 -3.31 -22.11 17.41
N PRO A 423 -1.97 -22.04 17.28
CA PRO A 423 -1.26 -21.56 16.09
C PRO A 423 -1.35 -22.56 14.93
N LEU A 424 -1.12 -22.08 13.71
CA LEU A 424 -0.94 -22.93 12.53
C LEU A 424 0.51 -23.43 12.46
N ARG A 425 0.72 -24.54 11.75
CA ARG A 425 2.05 -25.10 11.57
C ARG A 425 2.90 -24.21 10.66
N SER A 426 3.91 -23.56 11.25
CA SER A 426 5.00 -22.89 10.55
C SER A 426 5.74 -23.87 9.61
N VAL A 427 6.03 -23.43 8.40
CA VAL A 427 6.79 -24.19 7.39
C VAL A 427 8.23 -23.70 7.31
N LEU A 428 8.50 -22.44 7.67
CA LEU A 428 9.85 -21.90 7.76
C LEU A 428 10.41 -22.02 9.18
N LEU A 429 11.73 -22.20 9.26
CA LEU A 429 12.46 -21.98 10.50
C LEU A 429 12.62 -20.47 10.72
N ALA A 430 12.48 -20.03 11.96
CA ALA A 430 12.74 -18.63 12.30
C ALA A 430 14.15 -18.23 11.84
N ARG A 431 14.28 -17.08 11.17
CA ARG A 431 15.60 -16.51 10.85
C ARG A 431 16.19 -15.93 12.12
N ALA A 432 17.46 -16.23 12.38
CA ALA A 432 18.08 -16.02 13.67
C ALA A 432 18.25 -14.53 14.07
N GLU A 433 18.21 -13.56 13.15
CA GLU A 433 18.48 -12.15 13.49
C GLU A 433 17.70 -11.14 12.61
N PRO A 434 16.64 -10.48 13.13
CA PRO A 434 15.91 -9.40 12.44
C PRO A 434 16.79 -8.22 11.98
N ARG A 435 17.96 -8.08 12.60
CA ARG A 435 18.91 -6.99 12.41
C ARG A 435 20.02 -7.28 11.40
N ALA A 436 20.07 -8.48 10.82
CA ALA A 436 21.04 -8.81 9.79
C ALA A 436 20.67 -8.19 8.44
N SER A 437 21.69 -7.94 7.62
CA SER A 437 21.52 -7.51 6.24
C SER A 437 20.93 -8.64 5.40
N LEU A 438 20.00 -8.32 4.50
CA LEU A 438 19.20 -9.31 3.77
C LEU A 438 19.01 -8.89 2.30
N ALA A 439 18.86 -9.88 1.42
CA ALA A 439 18.58 -9.69 0.01
C ALA A 439 17.37 -10.50 -0.44
N PHE A 440 16.49 -9.85 -1.19
CA PHE A 440 15.36 -10.42 -1.90
C PHE A 440 15.67 -10.22 -3.39
N ARG A 441 16.39 -11.20 -3.95
CA ARG A 441 17.06 -11.10 -5.24
C ARG A 441 16.09 -11.14 -6.42
N GLU A 442 14.98 -11.87 -6.30
CA GLU A 442 13.94 -11.90 -7.33
C GLU A 442 13.13 -10.60 -7.30
N ALA A 443 12.81 -10.13 -6.09
CA ALA A 443 12.13 -8.86 -5.87
C ALA A 443 12.99 -7.64 -6.25
N GLY A 444 14.32 -7.78 -6.16
CA GLY A 444 15.30 -6.70 -6.33
C GLY A 444 15.36 -5.73 -5.15
N PHE A 445 15.17 -6.19 -3.92
CA PHE A 445 15.33 -5.38 -2.71
C PHE A 445 16.49 -5.86 -1.86
N TYR A 446 17.30 -4.92 -1.39
CA TYR A 446 18.49 -5.22 -0.58
C TYR A 446 18.50 -4.31 0.65
N PHE A 447 18.74 -4.90 1.81
CA PHE A 447 18.70 -4.21 3.10
C PHE A 447 20.05 -4.35 3.78
N MET A 448 20.81 -3.26 3.89
CA MET A 448 22.03 -3.20 4.70
C MET A 448 21.68 -2.73 6.10
N LYS A 449 21.97 -3.55 7.11
CA LYS A 449 21.58 -3.31 8.50
C LYS A 449 22.77 -3.50 9.45
N GLY A 450 22.89 -2.61 10.43
CA GLY A 450 23.95 -2.66 11.42
C GLY A 450 24.12 -1.33 12.16
N GLY A 451 24.60 -1.38 13.41
CA GLY A 451 24.96 -0.19 14.18
C GLY A 451 23.83 0.81 14.45
N GLY A 452 22.55 0.41 14.31
CA GLY A 452 21.40 1.31 14.40
C GLY A 452 20.99 1.95 13.07
N ALA A 453 21.61 1.55 11.96
CA ALA A 453 21.22 1.93 10.61
C ALA A 453 20.49 0.83 9.85
N HIS A 454 19.64 1.27 8.92
CA HIS A 454 18.89 0.47 7.97
C HIS A 454 18.87 1.24 6.64
N LEU A 455 19.64 0.76 5.67
CA LEU A 455 19.66 1.27 4.30
C LEU A 455 18.92 0.28 3.39
N THR A 456 17.86 0.74 2.73
CA THR A 456 17.16 0.00 1.67
C THR A 456 17.70 0.43 0.32
N ILE A 457 17.93 -0.53 -0.57
CA ILE A 457 18.34 -0.32 -1.96
C ILE A 457 17.27 -0.90 -2.87
N ALA A 458 16.71 -0.06 -3.75
CA ALA A 458 15.68 -0.41 -4.71
C ALA A 458 16.31 -0.80 -6.05
N ALA A 459 16.59 -2.09 -6.25
CA ALA A 459 17.03 -2.67 -7.53
C ALA A 459 15.92 -3.51 -8.20
N ASN A 460 14.66 -3.23 -7.84
CA ASN A 460 13.49 -3.96 -8.29
C ASN A 460 13.14 -3.63 -9.75
N PRO A 461 12.77 -4.64 -10.56
CA PRO A 461 12.43 -4.46 -11.97
C PRO A 461 11.10 -3.72 -12.15
N VAL A 462 10.64 -3.56 -13.39
CA VAL A 462 9.27 -3.09 -13.63
C VAL A 462 8.30 -4.24 -13.38
N GLY A 463 7.53 -4.11 -12.30
CA GLY A 463 6.57 -5.11 -11.87
C GLY A 463 5.43 -5.42 -12.85
N MET A 464 4.65 -6.44 -12.52
CA MET A 464 3.49 -6.90 -13.31
C MET A 464 3.82 -7.25 -14.77
N ASN A 465 4.85 -8.06 -14.99
CA ASN A 465 5.29 -8.48 -16.34
C ASN A 465 5.56 -7.30 -17.29
N GLY A 466 6.16 -6.22 -16.77
CA GLY A 466 6.52 -5.02 -17.55
C GLY A 466 5.40 -3.99 -17.70
N LYS A 467 4.27 -4.14 -16.98
CA LYS A 467 3.19 -3.12 -16.97
C LYS A 467 3.55 -1.93 -16.09
N GLY A 468 4.20 -2.16 -14.94
CA GLY A 468 4.73 -1.09 -14.09
C GLY A 468 3.67 -0.15 -13.49
N ASN A 469 2.53 -0.67 -13.02
CA ASN A 469 1.44 0.19 -12.51
C ASN A 469 1.88 1.06 -11.34
N HIS A 470 2.73 0.49 -10.48
CA HIS A 470 3.13 1.05 -9.18
C HIS A 470 4.63 1.28 -9.06
N LYS A 471 5.36 1.13 -10.17
CA LYS A 471 6.80 1.36 -10.26
C LYS A 471 7.10 2.82 -10.57
N HIS A 472 8.20 3.34 -10.06
CA HIS A 472 8.75 4.65 -10.40
C HIS A 472 10.11 4.51 -11.12
N ASN A 473 10.70 5.64 -11.51
CA ASN A 473 12.05 5.70 -12.06
C ASN A 473 13.12 5.83 -10.95
N ASP A 474 13.09 4.85 -10.05
CA ASP A 474 13.84 4.78 -8.79
C ASP A 474 14.88 3.64 -8.80
N VAL A 475 15.29 3.14 -9.97
CA VAL A 475 16.21 2.01 -10.09
C VAL A 475 17.58 2.40 -9.52
N LEU A 476 18.06 1.60 -8.57
CA LEU A 476 19.24 1.81 -7.72
C LEU A 476 19.10 2.97 -6.70
N SER A 477 17.87 3.44 -6.43
CA SER A 477 17.59 4.41 -5.38
C SER A 477 17.89 3.83 -3.99
N ILE A 478 18.09 4.71 -3.02
CA ILE A 478 18.34 4.36 -1.62
C ILE A 478 17.36 5.06 -0.66
N ASP A 479 17.10 4.43 0.47
CA ASP A 479 16.38 4.99 1.63
C ASP A 479 17.17 4.65 2.89
N LEU A 480 17.61 5.66 3.64
CA LEU A 480 18.53 5.52 4.78
C LEU A 480 17.89 6.01 6.08
N PHE A 481 17.64 5.04 6.96
CA PHE A 481 17.32 5.27 8.36
C PHE A 481 18.56 5.03 9.23
N CYS A 482 18.84 5.93 10.18
CA CYS A 482 19.96 5.79 11.10
C CYS A 482 19.65 6.51 12.43
N GLU A 483 20.02 5.90 13.56
CA GLU A 483 19.95 6.52 14.89
C GLU A 483 18.54 7.08 15.23
N GLY A 484 17.49 6.37 14.83
CA GLY A 484 16.10 6.76 15.10
C GLY A 484 15.50 7.75 14.10
N THR A 485 16.19 8.05 13.00
CA THR A 485 15.78 9.09 12.03
C THR A 485 15.85 8.56 10.60
N ALA A 486 14.80 8.78 9.81
CA ALA A 486 14.81 8.56 8.36
C ALA A 486 15.45 9.79 7.67
N PHE A 487 16.72 9.70 7.31
CA PHE A 487 17.50 10.82 6.79
C PHE A 487 17.32 11.01 5.29
N ILE A 488 17.54 9.94 4.51
CA ILE A 488 17.33 9.92 3.06
C ILE A 488 16.09 9.07 2.84
N VAL A 489 15.07 9.61 2.16
CA VAL A 489 13.79 8.93 2.00
C VAL A 489 13.37 8.89 0.54
N ASP A 490 12.55 7.91 0.19
CA ASP A 490 11.74 8.03 -1.01
C ASP A 490 10.60 9.04 -0.78
N PRO A 491 10.33 9.96 -1.73
CA PRO A 491 9.26 10.93 -1.56
C PRO A 491 7.85 10.31 -1.57
N GLY A 492 7.64 9.13 -2.15
CA GLY A 492 6.33 8.49 -2.29
C GLY A 492 5.54 8.98 -3.52
N SER A 493 4.21 8.83 -3.53
CA SER A 493 3.38 9.08 -4.72
C SER A 493 2.64 10.41 -4.79
N TYR A 494 2.32 10.99 -3.64
CA TYR A 494 1.38 12.11 -3.48
C TYR A 494 -0.04 11.84 -4.00
N VAL A 495 -0.25 11.76 -5.31
CA VAL A 495 -1.58 11.66 -5.93
C VAL A 495 -1.58 10.78 -7.18
N TYR A 496 -2.76 10.34 -7.57
CA TYR A 496 -2.96 9.58 -8.81
C TYR A 496 -3.68 10.36 -9.90
N THR A 497 -5.00 10.53 -9.74
CA THR A 497 -5.85 11.02 -10.83
C THR A 497 -6.18 12.51 -10.73
N SER A 498 -6.03 13.08 -9.54
CA SER A 498 -6.35 14.49 -9.25
C SER A 498 -5.37 15.47 -9.92
N ASP A 499 -4.10 15.09 -10.09
CA ASP A 499 -3.07 15.87 -10.79
C ASP A 499 -2.09 14.92 -11.51
N LEU A 500 -2.06 14.95 -12.86
CA LEU A 500 -1.11 14.11 -13.63
C LEU A 500 0.29 14.67 -13.67
N ALA A 501 0.40 16.00 -13.67
CA ALA A 501 1.72 16.61 -13.72
C ALA A 501 2.46 16.20 -12.45
N ALA A 502 1.81 16.35 -11.30
CA ALA A 502 2.35 15.84 -10.04
C ALA A 502 2.55 14.31 -10.07
N ARG A 503 1.56 13.51 -10.49
CA ARG A 503 1.72 12.05 -10.57
C ARG A 503 2.97 11.61 -11.38
N HIS A 504 3.24 12.28 -12.49
CA HIS A 504 4.36 11.96 -13.38
C HIS A 504 5.68 12.53 -12.88
N GLU A 505 5.67 13.72 -12.29
CA GLU A 505 6.84 14.30 -11.66
C GLU A 505 7.32 13.46 -10.47
N TRP A 506 6.41 13.00 -9.62
CA TRP A 506 6.75 12.24 -8.41
C TRP A 506 7.32 10.84 -8.68
N ARG A 507 7.11 10.30 -9.90
CA ARG A 507 7.66 9.00 -10.33
C ARG A 507 8.86 9.12 -11.26
N SER A 508 9.35 10.34 -11.48
CA SER A 508 10.46 10.65 -12.40
C SER A 508 11.82 10.36 -11.78
N THR A 509 12.85 10.17 -12.61
CA THR A 509 14.24 9.94 -12.15
C THR A 509 14.72 11.06 -11.22
N ARG A 510 14.37 12.31 -11.50
CA ARG A 510 14.76 13.46 -10.65
C ARG A 510 14.12 13.45 -9.26
N PHE A 511 13.03 12.72 -9.06
CA PHE A 511 12.37 12.63 -7.76
C PHE A 511 12.94 11.54 -6.85
N HIS A 512 13.95 10.78 -7.28
CA HIS A 512 14.53 9.71 -6.46
C HIS A 512 16.03 9.90 -6.20
N ASN A 513 16.56 9.06 -5.29
CA ASN A 513 17.93 9.13 -4.81
C ASN A 513 18.92 8.45 -5.77
N VAL A 514 18.92 8.88 -7.04
CA VAL A 514 19.64 8.23 -8.16
C VAL A 514 20.47 9.23 -8.96
N LEU A 515 21.37 8.72 -9.79
CA LEU A 515 22.04 9.52 -10.82
C LEU A 515 21.09 9.81 -11.97
N GLN A 516 21.05 11.07 -12.40
CA GLN A 516 20.35 11.55 -13.59
C GLN A 516 21.32 12.16 -14.60
N ILE A 517 21.03 11.92 -15.89
CA ILE A 517 21.75 12.49 -17.03
C ILE A 517 20.78 13.38 -17.79
N ALA A 518 21.11 14.66 -17.98
CA ALA A 518 20.20 15.67 -18.53
C ALA A 518 18.82 15.61 -17.84
N ASP A 519 17.75 15.59 -18.63
CA ASP A 519 16.37 15.39 -18.22
C ASP A 519 15.87 13.97 -18.51
N TRP A 520 16.79 13.01 -18.69
CA TRP A 520 16.44 11.66 -19.11
C TRP A 520 15.84 10.83 -17.98
N GLU A 521 14.87 10.01 -18.37
CA GLU A 521 14.17 9.08 -17.50
C GLU A 521 14.77 7.67 -17.63
N GLN A 522 14.86 6.92 -16.52
CA GLN A 522 15.34 5.52 -16.53
C GLN A 522 14.39 4.58 -17.30
N ASN A 523 13.08 4.68 -17.06
CA ASN A 523 12.02 3.96 -17.77
C ASN A 523 11.09 4.96 -18.50
N GLY A 524 10.19 4.47 -19.35
CA GLY A 524 9.27 5.31 -20.13
C GLY A 524 8.06 5.76 -19.30
N ILE A 525 7.74 7.05 -19.36
CA ILE A 525 6.55 7.65 -18.74
C ILE A 525 5.69 8.24 -19.86
N ASP A 526 4.53 7.64 -20.11
CA ASP A 526 3.50 8.24 -20.97
C ASP A 526 2.57 9.12 -20.13
N ALA A 527 2.48 10.41 -20.50
CA ALA A 527 1.64 11.39 -19.83
C ALA A 527 0.13 11.10 -19.94
N ALA A 528 -0.29 10.29 -20.93
CA ALA A 528 -1.68 9.87 -21.09
C ALA A 528 -2.04 8.65 -20.23
N VAL A 529 -1.05 7.93 -19.67
CA VAL A 529 -1.25 6.66 -18.96
C VAL A 529 -0.67 6.74 -17.53
N PRO A 530 -1.45 7.22 -16.54
CA PRO A 530 -1.02 7.39 -15.13
C PRO A 530 -0.52 6.13 -14.42
N TRP A 531 -0.90 4.97 -14.94
CA TRP A 531 -0.74 3.67 -14.32
C TRP A 531 0.22 2.77 -15.10
N ARG A 532 1.16 3.36 -15.85
CA ARG A 532 2.13 2.60 -16.62
C ARG A 532 3.50 3.25 -16.58
N VAL A 533 4.50 2.44 -16.30
CA VAL A 533 5.91 2.74 -16.53
C VAL A 533 6.45 1.67 -17.47
N GLU A 534 6.95 2.09 -18.63
CA GLU A 534 7.42 1.19 -19.68
C GLU A 534 8.85 0.76 -19.41
N GLU A 535 9.09 -0.54 -19.33
CA GLU A 535 10.39 -1.08 -18.90
C GLU A 535 11.51 -0.82 -19.93
N TYR A 536 12.53 -0.09 -19.50
CA TYR A 536 13.78 0.11 -20.23
C TYR A 536 15.04 -0.03 -19.36
N ALA A 537 14.90 0.05 -18.04
CA ALA A 537 16.04 0.07 -17.12
C ALA A 537 16.72 -1.29 -16.95
N PHE A 538 15.96 -2.39 -16.87
CA PHE A 538 16.47 -3.76 -16.66
C PHE A 538 17.60 -3.85 -15.62
N PRO A 539 17.31 -3.70 -14.32
CA PRO A 539 18.32 -3.77 -13.28
C PRO A 539 18.95 -5.16 -13.16
N ARG A 540 20.24 -5.19 -12.83
CA ARG A 540 21.00 -6.40 -12.50
C ARG A 540 21.92 -6.14 -11.31
N VAL A 541 21.88 -7.02 -10.31
CA VAL A 541 22.80 -6.96 -9.17
C VAL A 541 23.93 -7.95 -9.39
N THR A 542 25.16 -7.44 -9.43
CA THR A 542 26.37 -8.20 -9.74
C THR A 542 27.11 -8.64 -8.48
N VAL A 543 27.00 -7.88 -7.39
CA VAL A 543 27.63 -8.21 -6.11
C VAL A 543 26.67 -7.91 -4.95
N TRP A 544 26.55 -8.85 -4.02
CA TRP A 544 25.92 -8.67 -2.72
C TRP A 544 26.68 -9.51 -1.70
N GLU A 545 27.39 -8.85 -0.79
CA GLU A 545 28.19 -9.47 0.26
C GLU A 545 27.90 -8.77 1.58
N THR A 546 27.78 -9.55 2.65
CA THR A 546 27.43 -9.05 3.99
C THR A 546 28.26 -9.79 5.02
N ASP A 547 28.84 -9.07 5.97
CA ASP A 547 29.46 -9.64 7.16
C ASP A 547 29.11 -8.81 8.42
N THR A 548 29.79 -9.06 9.54
CA THR A 548 29.51 -8.38 10.82
C THR A 548 29.94 -6.91 10.84
N ASP A 549 30.91 -6.54 10.03
CA ASP A 549 31.58 -5.23 10.02
C ASP A 549 31.24 -4.41 8.77
N PHE A 550 31.07 -5.07 7.62
CA PHE A 550 30.86 -4.45 6.32
C PHE A 550 29.73 -5.12 5.52
N ASP A 551 29.04 -4.31 4.72
CA ASP A 551 28.23 -4.79 3.59
C ASP A 551 28.72 -4.16 2.29
N PHE A 552 28.61 -4.90 1.18
CA PHE A 552 28.97 -4.43 -0.14
C PHE A 552 27.91 -4.83 -1.17
N PHE A 553 27.48 -3.86 -1.97
CA PHE A 553 26.51 -4.02 -3.05
C PHE A 553 27.05 -3.42 -4.34
N THR A 554 26.80 -4.09 -5.47
CA THR A 554 26.94 -3.51 -6.80
C THR A 554 25.74 -3.88 -7.65
N GLY A 555 25.03 -2.87 -8.16
CA GLY A 555 23.93 -3.03 -9.10
C GLY A 555 24.12 -2.15 -10.32
N GLU A 556 23.53 -2.53 -11.44
CA GLU A 556 23.60 -1.78 -12.69
C GLU A 556 22.27 -1.81 -13.44
N HIS A 557 22.08 -0.87 -14.36
CA HIS A 557 20.92 -0.79 -15.24
C HIS A 557 21.29 -0.14 -16.59
N VAL A 558 20.46 -0.38 -17.61
CA VAL A 558 20.68 0.09 -19.00
C VAL A 558 19.66 1.15 -19.45
N GLY A 559 18.86 1.70 -18.52
CA GLY A 559 17.76 2.63 -18.83
C GLY A 559 18.08 3.82 -19.72
N PHE A 560 19.29 4.37 -19.62
CA PHE A 560 19.72 5.49 -20.48
C PHE A 560 20.26 5.05 -21.86
N GLY A 561 20.39 3.74 -22.10
CA GLY A 561 20.84 3.15 -23.36
C GLY A 561 20.00 3.56 -24.57
N ARG A 562 18.73 3.91 -24.36
CA ARG A 562 17.83 4.43 -25.41
C ARG A 562 18.19 5.84 -25.88
N TYR A 563 18.91 6.60 -25.07
CA TYR A 563 19.37 7.95 -25.40
C TYR A 563 20.84 7.95 -25.83
N LEU A 564 21.65 7.09 -25.22
CA LEU A 564 23.03 6.85 -25.58
C LEU A 564 23.32 5.36 -25.67
N ASP A 565 23.43 4.86 -26.90
CA ASP A 565 23.59 3.44 -27.19
C ASP A 565 24.75 2.79 -26.42
N GLY A 566 24.47 1.66 -25.76
CA GLY A 566 25.44 0.91 -24.97
C GLY A 566 25.82 1.52 -23.62
N LEU A 567 25.17 2.58 -23.16
CA LEU A 567 25.41 3.17 -21.84
C LEU A 567 24.83 2.29 -20.71
N VAL A 568 25.65 2.00 -19.72
CA VAL A 568 25.32 1.28 -18.49
C VAL A 568 25.62 2.19 -17.29
N VAL A 569 24.66 2.30 -16.37
CA VAL A 569 24.86 2.94 -15.07
C VAL A 569 25.07 1.85 -14.04
N GLU A 570 26.19 1.89 -13.32
CA GLU A 570 26.46 1.01 -12.18
C GLU A 570 26.54 1.84 -10.90
N ARG A 571 25.88 1.38 -9.83
CA ARG A 571 26.03 1.90 -8.47
C ARG A 571 26.68 0.84 -7.59
N ALA A 572 27.76 1.21 -6.93
CA ALA A 572 28.37 0.43 -5.85
C ALA A 572 28.16 1.13 -4.50
N ILE A 573 27.85 0.36 -3.46
CA ILE A 573 27.65 0.84 -2.10
C ILE A 573 28.46 -0.04 -1.14
N LEU A 574 29.32 0.59 -0.35
CA LEU A 574 29.99 -0.01 0.81
C LEU A 574 29.39 0.58 2.08
N PHE A 575 29.06 -0.25 3.05
CA PHE A 575 28.63 0.17 4.39
C PHE A 575 29.62 -0.33 5.44
N ASP A 576 30.28 0.58 6.15
CA ASP A 576 31.03 0.31 7.39
C ASP A 576 30.08 0.45 8.58
N LYS A 577 29.70 -0.68 9.16
CA LYS A 577 28.70 -0.77 10.24
C LYS A 577 29.19 -0.17 11.54
N LYS A 578 30.50 -0.28 11.80
CA LYS A 578 31.12 0.19 13.05
C LYS A 578 31.20 1.71 13.09
N ARG A 579 31.54 2.32 11.95
CA ARG A 579 31.71 3.78 11.84
C ARG A 579 30.44 4.50 11.36
N LEU A 580 29.40 3.76 10.97
CA LEU A 580 28.19 4.31 10.34
C LEU A 580 28.53 5.19 9.13
N ARG A 581 29.33 4.61 8.24
CA ARG A 581 29.81 5.27 7.02
C ARG A 581 29.40 4.49 5.79
N TRP A 582 28.96 5.19 4.76
CA TRP A 582 28.71 4.64 3.45
C TRP A 582 29.58 5.31 2.42
N VAL A 583 30.02 4.54 1.43
CA VAL A 583 30.60 5.08 0.20
C VAL A 583 29.69 4.63 -0.94
N VAL A 584 29.06 5.60 -1.61
CA VAL A 584 28.21 5.39 -2.78
C VAL A 584 28.98 5.86 -4.00
N GLN A 585 29.16 4.97 -4.98
CA GLN A 585 29.87 5.30 -6.21
C GLN A 585 29.04 4.95 -7.44
N ASP A 586 28.70 5.98 -8.22
CA ASP A 586 28.02 5.83 -9.50
C ASP A 586 29.04 5.84 -10.64
N ARG A 587 28.94 4.89 -11.57
CA ARG A 587 29.84 4.71 -12.70
C ARG A 587 29.07 4.64 -14.02
N LEU A 588 29.55 5.37 -15.02
CA LEU A 588 29.03 5.37 -16.39
C LEU A 588 29.95 4.54 -17.29
N ARG A 589 29.50 3.35 -17.69
CA ARG A 589 30.24 2.42 -18.56
C ARG A 589 29.62 2.33 -19.94
N GLY A 590 30.42 2.06 -20.97
CA GLY A 590 29.94 2.00 -22.35
C GLY A 590 29.52 3.38 -22.88
N GLY A 591 28.72 3.41 -23.95
CA GLY A 591 28.42 4.63 -24.71
C GLY A 591 29.59 5.11 -25.56
N ARG A 592 29.36 5.50 -26.83
CA ARG A 592 30.39 6.21 -27.61
C ARG A 592 30.77 7.47 -26.84
N ASP A 593 32.06 7.66 -26.57
CA ASP A 593 32.58 8.84 -25.87
C ASP A 593 32.99 9.90 -26.91
N PRO A 594 32.37 11.09 -26.89
CA PRO A 594 33.08 12.22 -27.47
C PRO A 594 32.78 13.58 -26.79
N GLU A 595 32.63 13.66 -25.45
CA GLU A 595 32.07 14.83 -24.74
C GLU A 595 30.52 14.82 -24.70
N ILE A 596 29.93 13.96 -23.87
CA ILE A 596 28.52 14.13 -23.49
C ILE A 596 28.44 15.43 -22.67
N GLY A 597 28.31 16.60 -23.31
CA GLY A 597 28.23 17.89 -22.61
C GLY A 597 26.94 18.09 -21.79
N ALA A 598 26.30 16.99 -21.37
CA ALA A 598 25.09 16.95 -20.58
C ALA A 598 25.36 17.27 -19.11
N GLU A 599 24.32 17.70 -18.44
CA GLU A 599 24.31 17.87 -16.99
C GLU A 599 24.19 16.50 -16.32
N ILE A 600 25.01 16.26 -15.30
CA ILE A 600 24.85 15.14 -14.39
C ILE A 600 24.38 15.72 -13.07
N SER A 601 23.40 15.06 -12.47
CA SER A 601 22.97 15.35 -11.11
C SER A 601 22.76 14.05 -10.33
N VAL A 602 23.21 14.03 -9.08
CA VAL A 602 22.88 12.98 -8.11
C VAL A 602 22.13 13.64 -6.97
N ARG A 603 20.94 13.12 -6.67
CA ARG A 603 20.05 13.69 -5.67
C ARG A 603 19.98 12.83 -4.41
N PHE A 604 19.80 13.49 -3.29
CA PHE A 604 19.50 12.89 -1.99
C PHE A 604 18.34 13.68 -1.37
N HIS A 605 17.16 13.07 -1.38
CA HIS A 605 15.91 13.60 -0.84
C HIS A 605 15.92 13.40 0.68
N ALA A 606 15.96 14.50 1.42
CA ALA A 606 15.93 14.44 2.87
C ALA A 606 14.51 14.10 3.36
N GLY A 607 14.41 13.56 4.58
CA GLY A 607 13.15 13.58 5.33
C GLY A 607 12.70 15.03 5.62
N GLU A 608 11.62 15.18 6.39
CA GLU A 608 11.17 16.48 6.93
C GLU A 608 12.15 17.00 7.99
N LEU A 609 13.36 17.36 7.55
CA LEU A 609 14.54 17.70 8.34
C LEU A 609 15.23 18.93 7.74
N GLU A 610 15.98 19.64 8.56
CA GLU A 610 16.78 20.78 8.11
C GLU A 610 18.05 20.30 7.40
N VAL A 611 18.46 21.04 6.37
CA VAL A 611 19.69 20.80 5.62
C VAL A 611 20.57 22.03 5.64
N ALA A 612 21.83 21.84 6.03
CA ALA A 612 22.88 22.86 5.98
C ALA A 612 23.93 22.50 4.91
N ARG A 613 24.53 23.50 4.27
CA ARG A 613 25.59 23.32 3.27
C ARG A 613 26.94 23.81 3.79
N GLY A 614 28.02 23.21 3.31
CA GLY A 614 29.38 23.70 3.53
C GLY A 614 30.28 23.52 2.31
N GLU A 615 31.31 24.35 2.22
CA GLU A 615 32.14 24.47 1.01
C GLU A 615 33.27 23.44 0.92
N ARG A 616 33.76 22.94 2.08
CA ARG A 616 34.83 21.94 2.12
C ARG A 616 34.67 21.02 3.33
N ALA A 617 34.52 19.72 3.06
CA ALA A 617 34.33 18.72 4.11
C ALA A 617 35.65 18.21 4.76
N GLY A 618 36.81 18.67 4.27
CA GLY A 618 38.11 18.22 4.72
C GLY A 618 38.54 16.96 3.98
N ASP A 619 39.14 16.02 4.69
CA ASP A 619 39.70 14.80 4.13
C ASP A 619 39.01 13.55 4.70
N TYR A 620 38.81 12.53 3.85
CA TYR A 620 38.31 11.21 4.23
C TYR A 620 39.47 10.21 4.27
N SER A 621 39.76 9.69 5.46
CA SER A 621 40.73 8.61 5.62
C SER A 621 40.11 7.28 5.24
N VAL A 622 40.61 6.64 4.19
CA VAL A 622 40.16 5.31 3.77
C VAL A 622 40.80 4.25 4.67
N PRO A 623 40.02 3.41 5.38
CA PRO A 623 40.56 2.29 6.13
C PRO A 623 41.34 1.33 5.22
N PRO A 624 42.40 0.66 5.71
CA PRO A 624 43.19 -0.30 4.92
C PRO A 624 42.43 -1.61 4.56
N ASP A 625 41.12 -1.65 4.72
CA ASP A 625 40.27 -2.83 4.53
C ASP A 625 40.02 -3.15 3.03
N GLY A 626 39.93 -4.44 2.71
CA GLY A 626 39.86 -4.93 1.33
C GLY A 626 38.64 -4.47 0.52
N PHE A 627 37.51 -4.16 1.18
CA PHE A 627 36.28 -3.73 0.50
C PHE A 627 36.40 -2.34 -0.13
N TYR A 628 37.06 -1.38 0.53
CA TYR A 628 37.34 -0.06 -0.05
C TYR A 628 38.17 -0.19 -1.34
N GLY A 629 39.05 -1.18 -1.39
CA GLY A 629 39.84 -1.48 -2.59
C GLY A 629 39.01 -1.84 -3.83
N ARG A 630 37.79 -2.37 -3.65
CA ARG A 630 36.85 -2.66 -4.75
C ARG A 630 36.19 -1.40 -5.32
N LEU A 631 36.19 -0.31 -4.56
CA LEU A 631 35.80 1.02 -5.01
C LEU A 631 36.98 1.81 -5.62
N GLY A 632 38.16 1.18 -5.72
CA GLY A 632 39.39 1.84 -6.15
C GLY A 632 40.04 2.71 -5.06
N LEU A 633 39.67 2.53 -3.79
CA LEU A 633 40.17 3.31 -2.66
C LEU A 633 41.09 2.41 -1.79
N LYS A 634 42.42 2.60 -1.82
CA LYS A 634 43.37 1.77 -1.03
C LYS A 634 44.46 2.58 -0.36
N GLY A 635 44.40 2.71 0.97
CA GLY A 635 45.43 3.40 1.75
C GLY A 635 45.58 4.88 1.40
N GLU A 636 44.55 5.47 0.79
CA GLU A 636 44.51 6.85 0.34
C GLU A 636 43.76 7.74 1.33
N THR A 637 44.10 9.02 1.33
CA THR A 637 43.28 10.08 1.90
C THR A 637 42.58 10.79 0.74
N VAL A 638 41.25 10.82 0.76
CA VAL A 638 40.44 11.45 -0.30
C VAL A 638 40.03 12.84 0.13
N ALA A 639 40.41 13.86 -0.63
CA ALA A 639 39.94 15.22 -0.39
C ALA A 639 38.45 15.31 -0.72
N LEU A 640 37.65 15.75 0.25
CA LEU A 640 36.21 15.95 0.09
C LEU A 640 35.91 17.39 -0.33
N GLY A 641 35.07 17.54 -1.34
CA GLY A 641 34.62 18.82 -1.87
C GLY A 641 33.51 19.45 -1.03
N GLN A 642 32.55 20.04 -1.73
CA GLN A 642 31.34 20.58 -1.10
C GLN A 642 30.52 19.46 -0.45
N TYR A 643 29.80 19.81 0.60
CA TYR A 643 29.01 18.85 1.37
C TYR A 643 27.69 19.46 1.84
N ALA A 644 26.78 18.58 2.23
CA ALA A 644 25.55 18.93 2.92
C ALA A 644 25.37 18.06 4.18
N GLU A 645 24.68 18.60 5.17
CA GLU A 645 24.35 17.95 6.43
C GLU A 645 22.85 17.97 6.65
N ILE A 646 22.26 16.78 6.80
CA ILE A 646 20.86 16.63 7.22
C ILE A 646 20.86 16.53 8.75
N ILE A 647 20.17 17.46 9.40
CA ILE A 647 20.21 17.63 10.85
C ILE A 647 19.07 16.82 11.48
N GLY A 648 19.42 15.68 12.08
CA GLY A 648 18.50 14.85 12.85
C GLY A 648 18.50 15.20 14.35
N PRO A 649 17.52 14.67 15.10
CA PRO A 649 17.42 14.86 16.54
C PRO A 649 18.59 14.22 17.31
N ARG A 650 19.06 13.04 16.88
CA ARG A 650 20.11 12.27 17.58
C ARG A 650 21.43 12.16 16.82
N ALA A 651 21.42 12.46 15.53
CA ALA A 651 22.58 12.39 14.67
C ALA A 651 22.50 13.45 13.57
N VAL A 652 23.64 13.76 12.96
CA VAL A 652 23.76 14.53 11.72
C VAL A 652 24.26 13.60 10.64
N LEU A 653 23.57 13.55 9.50
CA LEU A 653 24.02 12.81 8.33
C LEU A 653 24.73 13.76 7.38
N ARG A 654 26.05 13.60 7.23
CA ARG A 654 26.85 14.37 6.28
C ARG A 654 26.97 13.60 4.96
N ILE A 655 26.77 14.28 3.84
CA ILE A 655 27.00 13.77 2.48
C ILE A 655 28.01 14.69 1.81
N ALA A 656 29.14 14.14 1.37
CA ALA A 656 30.19 14.89 0.68
C ALA A 656 30.59 14.19 -0.62
N ALA A 657 30.83 14.97 -1.67
CA ALA A 657 31.38 14.45 -2.93
C ALA A 657 32.92 14.40 -2.89
N ASP A 658 33.52 13.47 -3.61
CA ASP A 658 34.95 13.49 -3.92
C ASP A 658 35.29 14.78 -4.69
N ALA A 659 36.26 15.56 -4.20
CA ALA A 659 36.63 16.83 -4.83
C ALA A 659 37.08 16.66 -6.30
N ARG A 660 37.60 15.48 -6.66
CA ARG A 660 38.06 15.15 -8.03
C ARG A 660 36.91 15.04 -9.03
N ASP A 661 35.68 14.89 -8.56
CA ASP A 661 34.50 14.76 -9.42
C ASP A 661 33.98 16.12 -9.91
N GLY A 662 34.41 17.22 -9.28
CA GLY A 662 34.06 18.59 -9.71
C GLY A 662 32.58 18.95 -9.59
N LEU A 663 31.79 18.16 -8.84
CA LEU A 663 30.38 18.41 -8.61
C LEU A 663 30.18 19.59 -7.64
N GLN A 664 29.17 20.39 -7.92
CA GLN A 664 28.70 21.46 -7.04
C GLN A 664 27.49 20.98 -6.24
N ALA A 665 27.52 21.20 -4.92
CA ALA A 665 26.43 20.89 -4.02
C ALA A 665 25.51 22.12 -3.87
N TYR A 666 24.22 21.91 -4.07
CA TYR A 666 23.18 22.91 -3.79
C TYR A 666 21.93 22.22 -3.22
N VAL A 667 21.04 23.01 -2.64
CA VAL A 667 19.80 22.51 -2.02
C VAL A 667 18.62 23.07 -2.79
N GLU A 668 17.75 22.18 -3.26
CA GLU A 668 16.48 22.52 -3.90
C GLU A 668 15.31 22.33 -2.92
N GLU A 669 14.20 23.01 -3.21
CA GLU A 669 12.92 22.71 -2.56
C GLU A 669 12.41 21.36 -3.08
N GLY A 670 12.07 20.45 -2.17
CA GLY A 670 11.46 19.17 -2.48
C GLY A 670 10.26 18.86 -1.61
N TRP A 671 9.74 17.65 -1.79
CA TRP A 671 8.50 17.22 -1.18
C TRP A 671 8.57 15.75 -0.79
N VAL A 672 7.95 15.43 0.33
CA VAL A 672 7.62 14.04 0.71
C VAL A 672 6.12 13.90 0.91
N SER A 673 5.59 12.72 0.63
CA SER A 673 4.19 12.37 0.77
C SER A 673 4.05 11.07 1.54
N ARG A 674 3.69 11.16 2.83
CA ARG A 674 3.48 9.97 3.69
C ARG A 674 2.13 9.29 3.53
N ALA A 675 1.17 9.97 2.89
CA ALA A 675 -0.19 9.48 2.69
C ALA A 675 -0.79 10.14 1.45
N TYR A 676 -1.79 9.50 0.86
CA TYR A 676 -2.44 10.02 -0.34
C TYR A 676 -2.98 11.43 -0.13
N GLY A 677 -2.72 12.31 -1.11
CA GLY A 677 -3.24 13.67 -1.14
C GLY A 677 -2.57 14.63 -0.16
N VAL A 678 -1.53 14.22 0.56
CA VAL A 678 -0.76 15.05 1.48
C VAL A 678 0.68 15.13 1.01
N ARG A 679 1.27 16.32 1.09
CA ARG A 679 2.72 16.50 0.93
C ARG A 679 3.22 17.52 1.94
N SER A 680 4.46 17.33 2.37
CA SER A 680 5.22 18.26 3.21
C SER A 680 6.47 18.70 2.48
N ALA A 681 6.92 19.93 2.72
CA ALA A 681 8.19 20.40 2.20
C ALA A 681 9.34 19.60 2.84
N ALA A 682 10.29 19.19 2.02
CA ALA A 682 11.48 18.45 2.44
C ALA A 682 12.64 18.82 1.51
N PRO A 683 13.83 19.20 2.03
CA PRO A 683 14.93 19.63 1.16
C PRO A 683 15.49 18.49 0.29
N VAL A 684 15.96 18.82 -0.91
CA VAL A 684 16.71 17.90 -1.76
C VAL A 684 18.14 18.40 -1.89
N ILE A 685 19.10 17.56 -1.53
CA ILE A 685 20.52 17.83 -1.77
C ILE A 685 20.84 17.37 -3.19
N VAL A 686 21.40 18.25 -4.00
CA VAL A 686 21.81 17.95 -5.37
C VAL A 686 23.30 18.17 -5.52
N PHE A 687 23.99 17.16 -6.04
CA PHE A 687 25.37 17.28 -6.51
C PHE A 687 25.34 17.29 -8.03
N GLY A 688 25.54 18.46 -8.63
CA GLY A 688 25.39 18.70 -10.06
C GLY A 688 26.66 19.20 -10.73
N GLY A 689 26.86 18.85 -12.01
CA GLY A 689 27.98 19.32 -12.80
C GLY A 689 27.89 18.91 -14.25
N ARG A 690 28.66 19.55 -15.13
CA ARG A 690 28.71 19.20 -16.54
C ARG A 690 29.63 17.99 -16.74
N PHE A 691 29.16 16.99 -17.47
CA PHE A 691 29.97 15.84 -17.82
C PHE A 691 31.06 16.25 -18.83
N ALA A 692 32.31 16.14 -18.41
CA ALA A 692 33.49 16.44 -19.22
C ALA A 692 34.41 15.20 -19.33
N GLY A 693 33.82 14.03 -19.61
CA GLY A 693 34.53 12.75 -19.69
C GLY A 693 34.74 12.03 -18.34
N ARG A 694 34.29 12.62 -17.22
CA ARG A 694 34.32 11.97 -15.90
C ARG A 694 33.25 10.88 -15.82
N ARG A 695 33.66 9.63 -15.61
CA ARG A 695 32.76 8.46 -15.61
C ARG A 695 32.49 7.87 -14.24
N VAL A 696 33.00 8.47 -13.18
CA VAL A 696 32.88 7.98 -11.80
C VAL A 696 32.55 9.16 -10.89
N PHE A 697 31.51 9.01 -10.09
CA PHE A 697 31.04 9.98 -9.09
C PHE A 697 30.95 9.28 -7.74
N THR A 698 31.66 9.77 -6.73
CA THR A 698 31.80 9.12 -5.42
C THR A 698 31.32 10.04 -4.31
N PHE A 699 30.44 9.51 -3.46
CA PHE A 699 29.85 10.19 -2.33
C PHE A 699 30.20 9.46 -1.03
N PHE A 700 30.65 10.21 -0.05
CA PHE A 700 30.95 9.75 1.29
C PHE A 700 29.84 10.22 2.22
N ILE A 701 29.12 9.26 2.80
CA ILE A 701 28.01 9.51 3.71
C ILE A 701 28.45 9.06 5.11
N GLU A 702 28.30 9.93 6.11
CA GLU A 702 28.69 9.63 7.49
C GLU A 702 27.60 10.12 8.45
N ALA A 703 27.12 9.21 9.32
CA ALA A 703 26.25 9.59 10.42
C ALA A 703 27.08 9.86 11.67
N LYS A 704 27.00 11.08 12.20
CA LYS A 704 27.64 11.48 13.47
C LYS A 704 26.60 11.67 14.53
N ARG A 705 26.68 10.89 15.62
CA ARG A 705 25.83 11.09 16.79
C ARG A 705 26.04 12.49 17.36
N ARG A 706 24.96 13.15 17.75
CA ARG A 706 25.02 14.43 18.45
C ARG A 706 25.26 14.12 19.93
N GLU A 707 26.23 14.78 20.53
CA GLU A 707 26.33 14.81 21.99
C GLU A 707 25.10 15.56 22.51
N GLY A 708 24.38 14.92 23.44
CA GLY A 708 23.09 15.38 23.95
C GLY A 708 23.20 16.52 24.95
#